data_AF-A0A2N2JJQ6-F1
#
_entry.id   AF-A0A2N2JJQ6-F1
#
_cell.length_a   1.000
_cell.length_b   1.000
_cell.length_c   1.000
_cell.angle_alpha   90.00
_cell.angle_beta   90.00
_cell.angle_gamma   90.00
#
_symmetry.space_group_name_H-M   'P 1'
#
loop_
_entity.id
_entity.type
_entity.pdbx_description
1 polymer ?
#
loop_
_entity_poly.entity_id
_entity_poly.type
_entity_poly.pdbx_seq_one_letter_code
_entity_poly.pdbx_strand_id
1 'polypeptide(L)'
;MSGPLDNTLRRGWSYVVEPDGGRHVPDDTLRVLAKSGRVLTKRAHGWPARVEVVDDSGAALPRATLIRASAAAGEALERLGRSPAHPVRVRLGPAGTRAAVSPGDDGFSTLDLDGPWVAASPSHHPVRVAAQTALAAAAPGAAWAPRPSEGLPASPVPRALFFESLMNAAEDHNRQELSQGVLHMVSALSGTGTEVVLAPVKMTIHEQFREVSPDISPLIGVESLHAALAGGPIGLVCVTLLEAYFDKVVWLVAHLRELGCRAHIAVGGVMPTLTPEHVAAHLPDVSFVCRGAGEYFLPELCRILGDGDVDTPLTAAQRHALLGMRGLVAVDTAGRRLIAADSAHGVQVESLDRVPLDLSYVRRDHLVHGLEIVASRGCVHRCSFCTIIGQMTYQARSADGLFALLDRYEDRFRELYGDAIPAQVWRVHIADDDFACDRDRAIAFFNELPRTRFTLASCQVSIADLCRHRGNTVLAEPDDELLDAMDPRCFFDTTRPISRREYIEDYVERRWSANLQMGVESFDDVELVRHAKGYKRAHIRAALAATTARGLHVDAYFILSNVDTAAEDLVSSLEEAARLKLRYPVHFHVRYPVTPRLVSIVPAASHRRHVRNGAAGALTLRRVACADGHAELDYPFVEHDVPRDPWVEAAVAAPFFTHAARYSGSLAALQQRWRDRVDSLPECTERSHGEFLVRRTDDATRTLVFDLLRWAEVGARRPEEATQAARDALATAAELLGPAELWLAAYRADCAPGAVVVDVLGELDAARGRRALDLARATHREARALRV
;
A
#
# COMPACT_ATOMS: atom_id res chain seq x y z
N MET A 1 25.89 -25.64 -3.74
CA MET A 1 25.18 -25.66 -2.43
C MET A 1 24.00 -24.70 -2.52
N SER A 2 22.96 -25.08 -3.27
CA SER A 2 21.87 -24.20 -3.69
C SER A 2 20.63 -25.05 -3.93
N GLY A 3 19.88 -25.34 -2.88
CA GLY A 3 18.47 -25.68 -3.01
C GLY A 3 17.67 -24.38 -3.10
N PRO A 4 16.64 -24.28 -3.95
CA PRO A 4 15.76 -23.13 -3.99
C PRO A 4 15.00 -23.10 -2.65
N LEU A 5 15.45 -22.25 -1.75
CA LEU A 5 14.72 -21.92 -0.53
C LEU A 5 13.35 -21.41 -0.96
N ASP A 6 12.33 -22.15 -0.52
CA ASP A 6 10.92 -21.83 -0.38
C ASP A 6 10.71 -20.59 0.53
N ASN A 7 11.37 -19.49 0.15
CA ASN A 7 11.48 -18.21 0.86
C ASN A 7 10.45 -17.19 0.35
N THR A 8 9.58 -17.59 -0.56
CA THR A 8 8.64 -16.72 -1.28
C THR A 8 7.46 -16.25 -0.42
N LEU A 9 7.21 -16.86 0.76
CA LEU A 9 6.17 -16.40 1.69
C LEU A 9 6.61 -16.23 3.16
N ARG A 10 7.89 -16.50 3.51
CA ARG A 10 8.45 -16.27 4.87
C ARG A 10 8.69 -14.78 5.21
N ARG A 11 7.96 -13.86 4.58
CA ARG A 11 8.11 -12.39 4.75
C ARG A 11 7.22 -11.78 5.80
N GLY A 12 6.14 -12.45 6.17
CA GLY A 12 5.43 -12.12 7.39
C GLY A 12 6.33 -12.45 8.57
N TRP A 13 7.17 -11.52 9.02
CA TRP A 13 7.88 -11.62 10.27
C TRP A 13 8.19 -10.23 10.84
N SER A 14 8.25 -10.15 12.16
CA SER A 14 8.58 -8.94 12.92
C SER A 14 9.64 -9.24 13.97
N TYR A 15 10.19 -8.17 14.56
CA TYR A 15 10.97 -8.29 15.79
C TYR A 15 10.05 -8.19 16.99
N VAL A 16 10.19 -9.11 17.93
CA VAL A 16 9.62 -8.99 19.28
C VAL A 16 10.68 -8.38 20.18
N VAL A 17 10.31 -7.32 20.92
CA VAL A 17 11.16 -6.78 21.98
C VAL A 17 10.97 -7.67 23.21
N GLU A 18 12.02 -8.37 23.60
CA GLU A 18 11.91 -9.38 24.66
C GLU A 18 11.84 -8.73 26.05
N PRO A 19 10.87 -9.15 26.89
CA PRO A 19 10.81 -8.73 28.28
C PRO A 19 12.00 -9.28 29.08
N ASP A 20 12.25 -8.70 30.25
CA ASP A 20 13.31 -9.12 31.19
C ASP A 20 14.70 -9.26 30.55
N GLY A 21 15.00 -8.39 29.57
CA GLY A 21 16.27 -8.41 28.84
C GLY A 21 16.52 -9.71 28.07
N GLY A 22 15.46 -10.43 27.70
CA GLY A 22 15.57 -11.71 27.00
C GLY A 22 16.03 -12.88 27.87
N ARG A 23 15.91 -12.78 29.20
CA ARG A 23 16.25 -13.87 30.15
C ARG A 23 15.60 -15.20 29.80
N HIS A 24 14.41 -15.18 29.19
CA HIS A 24 13.62 -16.36 28.85
C HIS A 24 13.85 -16.87 27.42
N VAL A 25 14.61 -16.15 26.59
CA VAL A 25 14.87 -16.57 25.22
C VAL A 25 15.76 -17.82 25.25
N PRO A 26 15.45 -18.91 24.54
CA PRO A 26 16.32 -20.09 24.58
C PRO A 26 17.57 -19.88 23.71
N ASP A 27 18.61 -20.68 23.96
CA ASP A 27 19.89 -20.54 23.24
C ASP A 27 19.79 -20.89 21.75
N ASP A 28 18.77 -21.66 21.37
CA ASP A 28 18.48 -22.05 19.98
C ASP A 28 17.78 -20.95 19.16
N THR A 29 17.38 -19.86 19.80
CA THR A 29 16.61 -18.78 19.17
C THR A 29 17.53 -17.66 18.75
N LEU A 30 17.34 -17.16 17.52
CA LEU A 30 18.13 -16.05 17.00
C LEU A 30 17.87 -14.77 17.81
N ARG A 31 18.74 -14.52 18.79
CA ARG A 31 18.81 -13.27 19.55
C ARG A 31 19.51 -12.20 18.72
N VAL A 32 18.90 -11.04 18.63
CA VAL A 32 19.49 -9.85 18.00
C VAL A 32 19.57 -8.76 19.07
N LEU A 33 20.77 -8.31 19.39
CA LEU A 33 20.95 -7.15 20.24
C LEU A 33 20.70 -5.89 19.39
N ALA A 34 19.64 -5.14 19.71
CA ALA A 34 19.40 -3.86 19.09
C ALA A 34 20.50 -2.86 19.47
N LYS A 35 20.73 -1.82 18.65
CA LYS A 35 21.70 -0.76 19.02
C LYS A 35 21.33 -0.02 20.31
N SER A 36 20.06 -0.09 20.75
CA SER A 36 19.62 0.44 22.03
C SER A 36 19.93 -0.48 23.23
N GLY A 37 20.61 -1.62 23.02
CA GLY A 37 20.85 -2.64 24.06
C GLY A 37 19.67 -3.56 24.37
N ARG A 38 18.50 -3.37 23.73
CA ARG A 38 17.34 -4.24 23.89
C ARG A 38 17.57 -5.57 23.18
N VAL A 39 17.14 -6.67 23.81
CA VAL A 39 17.15 -7.99 23.18
C VAL A 39 15.92 -8.15 22.31
N LEU A 40 16.14 -8.52 21.06
CA LEU A 40 15.09 -8.79 20.09
C LEU A 40 15.12 -10.27 19.70
N THR A 41 13.97 -10.86 19.41
CA THR A 41 13.87 -12.11 18.66
C THR A 41 13.15 -11.89 17.35
N LYS A 42 13.49 -12.69 16.35
CA LYS A 42 12.76 -12.75 15.09
C LYS A 42 11.58 -13.69 15.24
N ARG A 43 10.37 -13.20 14.98
CA ARG A 43 9.14 -14.01 14.99
C ARG A 43 8.51 -14.05 13.61
N ALA A 44 8.35 -15.25 13.05
CA ALA A 44 7.57 -15.44 11.84
C ALA A 44 6.06 -15.34 12.16
N HIS A 45 5.29 -14.86 11.19
CA HIS A 45 3.84 -14.84 11.21
C HIS A 45 3.32 -16.12 10.57
N GLY A 46 2.44 -16.80 11.28
CA GLY A 46 1.94 -18.13 11.03
C GLY A 46 2.92 -19.24 11.41
N TRP A 47 2.41 -20.46 11.51
CA TRP A 47 3.19 -21.68 11.68
C TRP A 47 2.72 -22.76 10.71
N PRO A 48 3.63 -23.57 10.14
CA PRO A 48 3.31 -24.60 9.15
C PRO A 48 2.78 -25.87 9.81
N ALA A 49 1.79 -25.73 10.68
CA ALA A 49 1.17 -26.82 11.42
C ALA A 49 -0.33 -26.59 11.56
N ARG A 50 -1.06 -27.69 11.79
CA ARG A 50 -2.49 -27.69 12.05
C ARG A 50 -2.72 -27.86 13.54
N VAL A 51 -3.22 -26.82 14.18
CA VAL A 51 -3.36 -26.77 15.63
C VAL A 51 -4.79 -26.38 15.99
N GLU A 52 -5.43 -27.17 16.85
CA GLU A 52 -6.67 -26.79 17.54
C GLU A 52 -6.32 -26.52 19.00
N VAL A 53 -6.69 -25.36 19.53
CA VAL A 53 -6.54 -25.01 20.95
C VAL A 53 -7.91 -24.97 21.59
N VAL A 54 -8.03 -25.58 22.77
CA VAL A 54 -9.26 -25.62 23.58
C VAL A 54 -8.96 -25.08 24.97
N ASP A 55 -9.75 -24.12 25.44
CA ASP A 55 -9.71 -23.66 26.83
C ASP A 55 -10.66 -24.49 27.71
N ASP A 56 -10.07 -25.45 28.43
CA ASP A 56 -10.71 -26.27 29.46
C ASP A 56 -10.24 -25.88 30.87
N SER A 57 -9.63 -24.70 31.03
CA SER A 57 -9.01 -24.28 32.28
C SER A 57 -10.02 -23.84 33.35
N GLY A 58 -11.25 -23.52 32.91
CA GLY A 58 -12.28 -22.91 33.74
C GLY A 58 -12.07 -21.41 34.01
N ALA A 59 -10.96 -20.82 33.55
CA ALA A 59 -10.58 -19.44 33.82
C ALA A 59 -11.02 -18.42 32.75
N ALA A 60 -11.61 -18.88 31.64
CA ALA A 60 -11.97 -18.05 30.47
C ALA A 60 -10.77 -17.25 29.96
N LEU A 61 -9.76 -17.96 29.46
CA LEU A 61 -8.49 -17.39 29.05
C LEU A 61 -8.66 -16.42 27.88
N PRO A 62 -7.89 -15.32 27.84
CA PRO A 62 -7.97 -14.36 26.76
C PRO A 62 -7.49 -15.00 25.45
N ARG A 63 -8.03 -14.51 24.32
CA ARG A 63 -7.69 -15.01 22.97
C ARG A 63 -6.17 -15.03 22.71
N ALA A 64 -5.44 -14.03 23.23
CA ALA A 64 -3.99 -13.96 23.16
C ALA A 64 -3.28 -15.21 23.73
N THR A 65 -3.82 -15.79 24.81
CA THR A 65 -3.30 -17.02 25.43
C THR A 65 -3.49 -18.23 24.52
N LEU A 66 -4.65 -18.33 23.85
CA LEU A 66 -4.92 -19.40 22.88
C LEU A 66 -3.98 -19.28 21.67
N ILE A 67 -3.74 -18.06 21.18
CA ILE A 67 -2.78 -17.79 20.10
C ILE A 67 -1.37 -18.18 20.51
N ARG A 68 -0.92 -17.81 21.72
CA ARG A 68 0.39 -18.18 22.27
C ARG A 68 0.56 -19.70 22.35
N ALA A 69 -0.44 -20.41 22.89
CA ALA A 69 -0.42 -21.85 22.99
C ALA A 69 -0.36 -22.51 21.60
N SER A 70 -1.13 -21.98 20.64
CA SER A 70 -1.12 -22.47 19.26
C SER A 70 0.23 -22.27 18.58
N ALA A 71 0.84 -21.08 18.74
CA ALA A 71 2.15 -20.77 18.20
C ALA A 71 3.24 -21.66 18.81
N ALA A 72 3.22 -21.84 20.13
CA ALA A 72 4.17 -22.70 20.84
C ALA A 72 4.13 -24.15 20.33
N ALA A 73 2.94 -24.72 20.13
CA ALA A 73 2.78 -26.06 19.57
C ALA A 73 3.21 -26.11 18.09
N GLY A 74 2.77 -25.15 17.27
CA GLY A 74 3.11 -25.10 15.84
C GLY A 74 4.61 -24.98 15.58
N GLU A 75 5.29 -24.08 16.28
CA GLU A 75 6.75 -23.92 16.18
C GLU A 75 7.53 -25.13 16.72
N ALA A 76 7.02 -25.78 17.77
CA ALA A 76 7.60 -27.02 18.28
C ALA A 76 7.53 -28.14 17.23
N LEU A 77 6.40 -28.28 16.55
CA LEU A 77 6.22 -29.26 15.47
C LEU A 77 7.15 -28.98 14.27
N GLU A 78 7.27 -27.72 13.84
CA GLU A 78 8.19 -27.33 12.77
C GLU A 78 9.64 -27.69 13.13
N ARG A 79 10.09 -27.36 14.35
CA ARG A 79 11.45 -27.71 14.83
C ARG A 79 11.70 -29.21 14.89
N LEU A 80 10.68 -30.00 15.21
CA LEU A 80 10.76 -31.46 15.23
C LEU A 80 10.69 -32.07 13.82
N GLY A 81 10.58 -31.26 12.76
CA GLY A 81 10.47 -31.72 11.38
C GLY A 81 9.17 -32.49 11.11
N ARG A 82 8.12 -32.27 11.90
CA ARG A 82 6.84 -32.96 11.75
C ARG A 82 6.02 -32.33 10.64
N SER A 83 5.45 -33.17 9.78
CA SER A 83 4.61 -32.74 8.67
C SER A 83 3.32 -32.04 9.16
N PRO A 84 2.81 -31.02 8.45
CA PRO A 84 1.47 -30.45 8.68
C PRO A 84 0.34 -31.51 8.63
N ALA A 85 0.63 -32.70 8.08
CA ALA A 85 -0.27 -33.84 8.08
C ALA A 85 -0.56 -34.41 9.48
N HIS A 86 0.16 -34.02 10.54
CA HIS A 86 -0.07 -34.52 11.90
C HIS A 86 -0.60 -33.39 12.80
N PRO A 87 -1.92 -33.15 12.82
CA PRO A 87 -2.50 -32.08 13.60
C PRO A 87 -2.40 -32.40 15.10
N VAL A 88 -2.29 -31.34 15.89
CA VAL A 88 -2.22 -31.42 17.34
C VAL A 88 -3.37 -30.63 17.95
N ARG A 89 -4.02 -31.23 18.95
CA ARG A 89 -4.92 -30.51 19.85
C ARG A 89 -4.11 -30.04 21.05
N VAL A 90 -4.18 -28.76 21.38
CA VAL A 90 -3.65 -28.21 22.63
C VAL A 90 -4.81 -28.00 23.58
N ARG A 91 -4.81 -28.71 24.71
CA ARG A 91 -5.79 -28.52 25.77
C ARG A 91 -5.17 -27.67 26.89
N LEU A 92 -5.72 -26.48 27.10
CA LEU A 92 -5.34 -25.62 28.22
C LEU A 92 -6.17 -26.03 29.44
N GLY A 93 -5.58 -26.83 30.33
CA GLY A 93 -6.23 -27.34 31.54
C GLY A 93 -6.14 -26.37 32.73
N PRO A 94 -6.72 -26.74 33.89
CA PRO A 94 -6.64 -25.94 35.11
C PRO A 94 -5.21 -25.81 35.64
N ALA A 95 -5.02 -24.92 36.62
CA ALA A 95 -3.72 -24.74 37.28
C ALA A 95 -3.16 -26.06 37.82
N GLY A 96 -1.87 -26.31 37.59
CA GLY A 96 -1.16 -27.55 37.92
C GLY A 96 -1.19 -28.61 36.82
N THR A 97 -1.85 -28.38 35.68
CA THR A 97 -1.84 -29.32 34.54
C THR A 97 -0.41 -29.53 34.04
N ARG A 98 0.06 -30.79 34.06
CA ARG A 98 1.41 -31.11 33.59
C ARG A 98 1.48 -31.11 32.07
N ALA A 99 2.55 -30.54 31.53
CA ALA A 99 2.84 -30.63 30.09
C ALA A 99 3.07 -32.09 29.68
N ALA A 100 2.15 -32.65 28.90
CA ALA A 100 2.19 -34.04 28.46
C ALA A 100 1.45 -34.20 27.13
N VAL A 101 1.78 -35.26 26.37
CA VAL A 101 1.06 -35.60 25.14
C VAL A 101 0.38 -36.94 25.33
N SER A 102 -0.90 -37.00 24.99
CA SER A 102 -1.73 -38.20 25.01
C SER A 102 -2.32 -38.47 23.62
N PRO A 103 -2.62 -39.73 23.26
CA PRO A 103 -3.41 -40.03 22.06
C PRO A 103 -4.86 -39.56 22.28
N GLY A 104 -5.41 -38.82 21.33
CA GLY A 104 -6.82 -38.42 21.31
C GLY A 104 -7.69 -39.40 20.53
N ASP A 105 -8.94 -39.54 20.95
CA ASP A 105 -9.92 -40.49 20.39
C ASP A 105 -10.27 -40.23 18.91
N ASP A 106 -10.03 -39.02 18.44
CA ASP A 106 -10.28 -38.58 17.07
C ASP A 106 -9.06 -38.68 16.15
N GLY A 107 -7.96 -39.25 16.65
CA GLY A 107 -6.70 -39.47 15.93
C GLY A 107 -5.67 -38.36 16.11
N PHE A 108 -6.02 -37.29 16.82
CA PHE A 108 -5.12 -36.18 17.13
C PHE A 108 -4.22 -36.53 18.31
N SER A 109 -2.96 -36.09 18.29
CA SER A 109 -2.20 -36.02 19.54
C SER A 109 -2.73 -34.83 20.36
N THR A 110 -3.02 -35.03 21.64
CA THR A 110 -3.44 -33.97 22.57
C THR A 110 -2.27 -33.56 23.44
N LEU A 111 -1.79 -32.33 23.27
CA LEU A 111 -0.82 -31.67 24.13
C LEU A 111 -1.56 -30.94 25.27
N ASP A 112 -1.41 -31.42 26.48
CA ASP A 112 -1.92 -30.78 27.69
C ASP A 112 -0.95 -29.70 28.16
N LEU A 113 -1.46 -28.52 28.52
CA LEU A 113 -0.71 -27.43 29.15
C LEU A 113 -1.53 -26.79 30.28
N ASP A 114 -0.86 -26.24 31.29
CA ASP A 114 -1.48 -25.42 32.34
C ASP A 114 -1.90 -24.06 31.75
N GLY A 115 -3.21 -23.85 31.59
CA GLY A 115 -3.78 -22.63 31.01
C GLY A 115 -3.39 -21.35 31.75
N PRO A 116 -3.66 -21.24 33.08
CA PRO A 116 -3.22 -20.12 33.89
C PRO A 116 -1.72 -19.84 33.80
N TRP A 117 -0.87 -20.87 33.77
CA TRP A 117 0.58 -20.69 33.59
C TRP A 117 0.93 -20.17 32.20
N VAL A 118 0.30 -20.66 31.13
CA VAL A 118 0.51 -20.15 29.76
C VAL A 118 0.15 -18.66 29.69
N ALA A 119 -0.98 -18.27 30.30
CA ALA A 119 -1.43 -16.88 30.35
C ALA A 119 -0.48 -15.98 31.17
N ALA A 120 -0.02 -16.46 32.33
CA ALA A 120 0.88 -15.72 33.21
C ALA A 120 2.36 -15.78 32.78
N SER A 121 2.69 -16.54 31.73
CA SER A 121 4.07 -16.67 31.26
C SER A 121 4.62 -15.31 30.82
N PRO A 122 5.83 -14.91 31.25
CA PRO A 122 6.38 -13.59 30.95
C PRO A 122 6.67 -13.39 29.46
N SER A 123 6.83 -14.47 28.69
CA SER A 123 6.95 -14.44 27.24
C SER A 123 6.48 -15.77 26.63
N HIS A 124 6.45 -15.85 25.30
CA HIS A 124 6.10 -17.07 24.57
C HIS A 124 7.14 -18.20 24.68
N HIS A 125 8.38 -17.90 25.06
CA HIS A 125 9.49 -18.86 25.02
C HIS A 125 9.37 -20.03 26.01
N PRO A 126 9.03 -19.84 27.31
CA PRO A 126 8.87 -20.96 28.23
C PRO A 126 7.77 -21.92 27.79
N VAL A 127 6.66 -21.39 27.25
CA VAL A 127 5.53 -22.18 26.72
C VAL A 127 5.99 -23.02 25.54
N ARG A 128 6.76 -22.43 24.62
CA ARG A 128 7.37 -23.14 23.48
C ARG A 128 8.30 -24.27 23.91
N VAL A 129 9.17 -24.03 24.90
CA VAL A 129 10.08 -25.07 25.43
C VAL A 129 9.31 -26.22 26.07
N ALA A 130 8.26 -25.91 26.83
CA ALA A 130 7.39 -26.93 27.43
C ALA A 130 6.67 -27.77 26.35
N ALA A 131 6.08 -27.11 25.35
CA ALA A 131 5.43 -27.78 24.22
C ALA A 131 6.40 -28.67 23.44
N GLN A 132 7.59 -28.15 23.11
CA GLN A 132 8.63 -28.89 22.39
C GLN A 132 9.11 -30.11 23.17
N THR A 133 9.33 -29.98 24.48
CA THR A 133 9.76 -31.09 25.35
C THR A 133 8.70 -32.19 25.39
N ALA A 134 7.43 -31.83 25.60
CA ALA A 134 6.33 -32.79 25.65
C ALA A 134 6.11 -33.48 24.29
N LEU A 135 6.14 -32.72 23.19
CA LEU A 135 5.98 -33.26 21.84
C LEU A 135 7.15 -34.15 21.41
N ALA A 136 8.38 -33.81 21.79
CA ALA A 136 9.57 -34.63 21.50
C ALA A 136 9.54 -35.99 22.21
N ALA A 137 8.96 -36.06 23.40
CA ALA A 137 8.83 -37.29 24.17
C ALA A 137 7.74 -38.24 23.63
N ALA A 138 6.83 -37.75 22.78
CA ALA A 138 5.74 -38.53 22.23
C ALA A 138 6.00 -38.97 20.79
N ALA A 139 5.53 -40.16 20.42
CA ALA A 139 5.46 -40.56 19.03
C ALA A 139 4.54 -39.60 18.24
N PRO A 140 4.81 -39.35 16.95
CA PRO A 140 3.87 -38.63 16.10
C PRO A 140 2.51 -39.32 16.11
N GLY A 141 1.42 -38.53 16.15
CA GLY A 141 0.08 -39.05 15.96
C GLY A 141 -0.14 -39.62 14.55
N ALA A 142 -1.34 -40.18 14.31
CA ALA A 142 -1.70 -40.63 12.97
C ALA A 142 -1.65 -39.48 11.96
N ALA A 143 -1.36 -39.80 10.70
CA ALA A 143 -1.52 -38.83 9.63
C ALA A 143 -3.01 -38.49 9.49
N TRP A 144 -3.32 -37.20 9.46
CA TRP A 144 -4.65 -36.68 9.25
C TRP A 144 -5.12 -37.00 7.84
N ALA A 145 -6.25 -37.69 7.79
CA ALA A 145 -7.08 -37.74 6.62
C ALA A 145 -8.22 -36.71 6.80
N PRO A 146 -8.52 -35.90 5.78
CA PRO A 146 -9.79 -35.18 5.76
C PRO A 146 -10.91 -36.20 6.01
N ARG A 147 -11.76 -35.94 7.00
CA ARG A 147 -12.95 -36.77 7.17
C ARG A 147 -13.92 -36.40 6.04
N PRO A 148 -14.73 -37.36 5.56
CA PRO A 148 -15.81 -37.07 4.63
C PRO A 148 -16.68 -35.91 5.17
N SER A 149 -17.43 -35.24 4.29
CA SER A 149 -18.37 -34.16 4.64
C SER A 149 -19.54 -34.58 5.56
N GLU A 150 -19.47 -35.78 6.14
CA GLU A 150 -20.45 -36.31 7.09
C GLU A 150 -20.52 -35.40 8.34
N GLY A 151 -21.73 -34.97 8.66
CA GLY A 151 -22.00 -34.10 9.81
C GLY A 151 -21.80 -32.60 9.55
N LEU A 152 -21.42 -32.20 8.34
CA LEU A 152 -21.50 -30.78 7.94
C LEU A 152 -22.95 -30.41 7.60
N PRO A 153 -23.32 -29.13 7.72
CA PRO A 153 -24.66 -28.66 7.36
C PRO A 153 -25.03 -29.06 5.92
N ALA A 154 -26.30 -29.43 5.71
CA ALA A 154 -26.81 -29.83 4.40
C ALA A 154 -26.96 -28.64 3.43
N SER A 155 -27.05 -27.41 3.96
CA SER A 155 -27.17 -26.17 3.21
C SER A 155 -26.03 -25.22 3.61
N PRO A 156 -25.52 -24.40 2.69
CA PRO A 156 -24.53 -23.38 3.01
C PRO A 156 -25.17 -22.22 3.79
N VAL A 157 -24.34 -21.25 4.15
CA VAL A 157 -24.81 -19.93 4.60
C VAL A 157 -25.85 -19.37 3.63
N PRO A 158 -27.03 -18.94 4.11
CA PRO A 158 -28.09 -18.46 3.24
C PRO A 158 -27.75 -17.12 2.61
N ARG A 159 -27.17 -16.18 3.37
CA ARG A 159 -26.83 -14.83 2.93
C ARG A 159 -25.47 -14.41 3.45
N ALA A 160 -24.62 -13.87 2.57
CA ALA A 160 -23.30 -13.35 2.91
C ALA A 160 -23.19 -11.86 2.54
N LEU A 161 -22.79 -11.02 3.51
CA LEU A 161 -22.63 -9.58 3.36
C LEU A 161 -21.21 -9.22 2.93
N PHE A 162 -21.13 -8.41 1.88
CA PHE A 162 -19.92 -7.83 1.30
C PHE A 162 -20.08 -6.32 1.19
N PHE A 163 -18.94 -5.63 1.04
CA PHE A 163 -18.89 -4.19 0.87
C PHE A 163 -18.32 -3.89 -0.50
N GLU A 164 -19.02 -3.09 -1.31
CA GLU A 164 -18.67 -2.88 -2.73
C GLU A 164 -17.23 -2.38 -2.91
N SER A 165 -16.80 -1.44 -2.08
CA SER A 165 -15.38 -1.35 -1.71
C SER A 165 -15.25 -0.67 -0.35
N LEU A 166 -14.40 -1.23 0.52
CA LEU A 166 -14.11 -0.60 1.81
C LEU A 166 -13.06 0.51 1.68
N MET A 167 -12.28 0.52 0.60
CA MET A 167 -11.23 1.51 0.40
C MET A 167 -11.80 2.71 -0.37
N ASN A 168 -11.81 3.88 0.25
CA ASN A 168 -12.09 5.13 -0.45
C ASN A 168 -10.81 5.96 -0.60
N ALA A 169 -10.49 6.34 -1.83
CA ALA A 169 -9.78 7.60 -2.05
C ALA A 169 -10.78 8.73 -1.81
N ALA A 170 -10.35 9.92 -1.39
CA ALA A 170 -11.27 11.02 -1.09
C ALA A 170 -12.13 11.46 -2.29
N GLU A 171 -11.80 11.00 -3.50
CA GLU A 171 -12.40 11.41 -4.75
C GLU A 171 -13.84 10.87 -4.92
N ASP A 172 -14.74 11.72 -5.38
CA ASP A 172 -16.17 11.40 -5.55
C ASP A 172 -16.40 10.20 -6.48
N HIS A 173 -15.48 9.97 -7.41
CA HIS A 173 -15.59 8.92 -8.41
C HIS A 173 -15.48 7.49 -7.85
N ASN A 174 -14.83 7.32 -6.69
CA ASN A 174 -14.66 6.00 -6.05
C ASN A 174 -15.87 5.58 -5.21
N ARG A 175 -16.85 6.47 -5.01
CA ARG A 175 -18.00 6.20 -4.14
C ARG A 175 -18.88 5.05 -4.66
N GLN A 176 -19.00 4.91 -5.97
CA GLN A 176 -19.89 3.94 -6.60
C GLN A 176 -19.16 2.74 -7.19
N GLU A 177 -17.83 2.67 -7.08
CA GLU A 177 -17.04 1.59 -7.65
C GLU A 177 -17.20 0.27 -6.87
N LEU A 178 -17.35 -0.84 -7.62
CA LEU A 178 -17.22 -2.20 -7.10
C LEU A 178 -15.77 -2.64 -7.28
N SER A 179 -15.04 -2.81 -6.17
CA SER A 179 -13.64 -3.24 -6.25
C SER A 179 -13.54 -4.62 -6.86
N GLN A 180 -12.60 -4.81 -7.77
CA GLN A 180 -12.45 -6.11 -8.42
C GLN A 180 -12.05 -7.23 -7.43
N GLY A 181 -11.37 -6.90 -6.33
CA GLY A 181 -11.10 -7.85 -5.25
C GLY A 181 -12.37 -8.39 -4.60
N VAL A 182 -13.40 -7.54 -4.45
CA VAL A 182 -14.73 -7.95 -3.98
C VAL A 182 -15.45 -8.76 -5.05
N LEU A 183 -15.35 -8.36 -6.32
CA LEU A 183 -15.93 -9.10 -7.42
C LEU A 183 -15.38 -10.54 -7.49
N HIS A 184 -14.07 -10.73 -7.33
CA HIS A 184 -13.44 -12.06 -7.23
C HIS A 184 -14.05 -12.91 -6.10
N MET A 185 -14.25 -12.31 -4.93
CA MET A 185 -14.83 -12.98 -3.77
C MET A 185 -16.28 -13.41 -3.99
N VAL A 186 -17.14 -12.51 -4.46
CA VAL A 186 -18.57 -12.83 -4.68
C VAL A 186 -18.79 -13.76 -5.87
N SER A 187 -17.93 -13.70 -6.87
CA SER A 187 -17.98 -14.60 -8.03
C SER A 187 -17.74 -16.06 -7.64
N ALA A 188 -16.90 -16.30 -6.63
CA ALA A 188 -16.63 -17.64 -6.13
C ALA A 188 -17.86 -18.28 -5.45
N LEU A 189 -18.86 -17.49 -5.06
CA LEU A 189 -20.12 -17.96 -4.48
C LEU A 189 -21.19 -18.28 -5.54
N SER A 190 -20.93 -18.02 -6.82
CA SER A 190 -21.89 -18.34 -7.89
C SER A 190 -22.17 -19.85 -7.92
N GLY A 191 -23.45 -20.22 -7.84
CA GLY A 191 -23.89 -21.61 -7.82
C GLY A 191 -23.74 -22.36 -6.49
N THR A 192 -23.25 -21.72 -5.42
CA THR A 192 -23.15 -22.38 -4.10
C THR A 192 -24.49 -22.47 -3.37
N GLY A 193 -25.44 -21.59 -3.70
CA GLY A 193 -26.71 -21.42 -2.98
C GLY A 193 -26.69 -20.32 -1.92
N THR A 194 -25.56 -19.63 -1.74
CA THR A 194 -25.45 -18.45 -0.87
C THR A 194 -25.85 -17.18 -1.62
N GLU A 195 -26.82 -16.43 -1.10
CA GLU A 195 -27.15 -15.08 -1.58
C GLU A 195 -26.03 -14.10 -1.24
N VAL A 196 -25.56 -13.36 -2.24
CA VAL A 196 -24.60 -12.26 -2.05
C VAL A 196 -25.35 -10.96 -1.78
N VAL A 197 -25.04 -10.32 -0.66
CA VAL A 197 -25.57 -9.01 -0.26
C VAL A 197 -24.43 -8.00 -0.36
N LEU A 198 -24.58 -6.98 -1.20
CA LEU A 198 -23.59 -5.90 -1.36
C LEU A 198 -24.10 -4.63 -0.66
N ALA A 199 -23.27 -4.06 0.22
CA ALA A 199 -23.52 -2.77 0.84
C ALA A 199 -22.50 -1.72 0.35
N PRO A 200 -22.95 -0.53 -0.08
CA PRO A 200 -22.07 0.56 -0.53
C PRO A 200 -21.45 1.31 0.68
N VAL A 201 -20.79 0.59 1.60
CA VAL A 201 -20.09 1.19 2.75
C VAL A 201 -18.61 1.37 2.41
N LYS A 202 -18.07 2.55 2.68
CA LYS A 202 -16.67 2.91 2.36
C LYS A 202 -15.94 3.50 3.57
N MET A 203 -14.64 3.24 3.67
CA MET A 203 -13.75 3.77 4.71
C MET A 203 -12.73 4.72 4.08
N THR A 204 -12.62 5.94 4.59
CA THR A 204 -11.56 6.86 4.15
C THR A 204 -10.20 6.45 4.73
N ILE A 205 -9.14 6.47 3.92
CA ILE A 205 -7.77 6.09 4.36
C ILE A 205 -7.10 7.24 5.14
N HIS A 206 -7.47 8.49 4.89
CA HIS A 206 -6.82 9.67 5.48
C HIS A 206 -7.53 10.21 6.72
N GLU A 207 -6.76 10.42 7.79
CA GLU A 207 -7.20 11.06 9.03
C GLU A 207 -7.38 12.57 8.92
N GLN A 208 -6.90 13.21 7.83
CA GLN A 208 -7.05 14.65 7.58
C GLN A 208 -8.52 15.14 7.63
N PHE A 209 -9.50 14.23 7.49
CA PHE A 209 -10.92 14.57 7.67
C PHE A 209 -11.36 14.78 9.13
N ARG A 210 -10.61 14.28 10.12
CA ARG A 210 -10.94 14.51 11.55
C ARG A 210 -10.83 15.99 11.94
N GLU A 211 -9.95 16.74 11.30
CA GLU A 211 -9.83 18.18 11.55
C GLU A 211 -11.00 18.98 10.97
N VAL A 212 -11.71 18.43 9.98
CA VAL A 212 -12.75 19.15 9.23
C VAL A 212 -14.13 18.98 9.86
N SER A 213 -14.43 17.84 10.51
CA SER A 213 -15.64 17.70 11.33
C SER A 213 -15.60 16.48 12.27
N PRO A 214 -15.70 16.67 13.59
CA PRO A 214 -15.79 15.56 14.55
C PRO A 214 -17.13 14.79 14.50
N ASP A 215 -18.15 15.32 13.81
CA ASP A 215 -19.51 14.74 13.78
C ASP A 215 -19.75 13.79 12.59
N ILE A 216 -18.81 13.67 11.66
CA ILE A 216 -18.96 12.80 10.49
C ILE A 216 -18.55 11.37 10.86
N SER A 217 -19.48 10.42 10.69
CA SER A 217 -19.22 8.98 10.80
C SER A 217 -17.92 8.62 10.08
N PRO A 218 -17.02 7.79 10.67
CA PRO A 218 -15.78 7.39 10.00
C PRO A 218 -16.01 6.60 8.70
N LEU A 219 -17.25 6.17 8.48
CA LEU A 219 -17.74 5.39 7.34
C LEU A 219 -18.80 6.17 6.54
N ILE A 220 -18.71 6.10 5.23
CA ILE A 220 -19.71 6.60 4.29
C ILE A 220 -20.66 5.44 3.93
N GLY A 221 -21.97 5.70 3.84
CA GLY A 221 -22.95 4.71 3.39
C GLY A 221 -23.41 3.70 4.44
N VAL A 222 -23.07 3.92 5.72
CA VAL A 222 -23.36 2.97 6.82
C VAL A 222 -24.86 2.72 7.02
N GLU A 223 -25.70 3.70 6.69
CA GLU A 223 -27.16 3.59 6.73
C GLU A 223 -27.71 2.47 5.82
N SER A 224 -26.96 2.09 4.77
CA SER A 224 -27.32 0.98 3.88
C SER A 224 -27.33 -0.39 4.58
N LEU A 225 -26.67 -0.51 5.73
CA LEU A 225 -26.65 -1.74 6.52
C LEU A 225 -28.03 -2.14 7.04
N HIS A 226 -28.88 -1.17 7.38
CA HIS A 226 -30.26 -1.46 7.79
C HIS A 226 -31.02 -2.18 6.67
N ALA A 227 -30.88 -1.71 5.42
CA ALA A 227 -31.52 -2.34 4.27
C ALA A 227 -30.95 -3.73 4.00
N ALA A 228 -29.62 -3.90 4.12
CA ALA A 228 -28.97 -5.21 3.94
C ALA A 228 -29.48 -6.26 4.95
N LEU A 229 -29.63 -5.86 6.22
CA LEU A 229 -30.09 -6.72 7.31
C LEU A 229 -31.61 -6.96 7.29
N ALA A 230 -32.41 -6.03 6.74
CA ALA A 230 -33.87 -6.18 6.63
C ALA A 230 -34.29 -7.35 5.71
N GLY A 231 -33.42 -7.78 4.78
CA GLY A 231 -33.68 -8.90 3.88
C GLY A 231 -33.62 -10.30 4.54
N GLY A 232 -33.33 -10.39 5.83
CA GLY A 232 -33.20 -11.65 6.57
C GLY A 232 -31.80 -11.85 7.19
N PRO A 233 -31.58 -12.98 7.90
CA PRO A 233 -30.34 -13.21 8.62
C PRO A 233 -29.13 -13.30 7.68
N ILE A 234 -28.06 -12.60 8.04
CA ILE A 234 -26.74 -12.75 7.41
C ILE A 234 -25.96 -13.80 8.22
N GLY A 235 -25.43 -14.83 7.55
CA GLY A 235 -24.63 -15.89 8.19
C GLY A 235 -23.12 -15.63 8.13
N LEU A 236 -22.66 -14.84 7.15
CA LEU A 236 -21.26 -14.44 7.01
C LEU A 236 -21.12 -12.98 6.59
N VAL A 237 -20.22 -12.22 7.23
CA VAL A 237 -19.79 -10.89 6.80
C VAL A 237 -18.32 -10.96 6.39
N CYS A 238 -17.99 -10.40 5.22
CA CYS A 238 -16.65 -10.42 4.67
C CYS A 238 -16.03 -9.03 4.63
N VAL A 239 -14.87 -8.84 5.27
CA VAL A 239 -14.21 -7.54 5.42
C VAL A 239 -12.77 -7.61 4.87
N THR A 240 -12.43 -6.71 3.95
CA THR A 240 -11.04 -6.47 3.54
C THR A 240 -10.38 -5.47 4.48
N LEU A 241 -9.27 -5.85 5.11
CA LEU A 241 -8.57 -5.09 6.14
C LEU A 241 -7.16 -4.64 5.70
N LEU A 242 -6.95 -3.32 5.74
CA LEU A 242 -5.65 -2.67 5.75
C LEU A 242 -5.39 -2.06 7.13
N GLU A 243 -4.12 -1.90 7.48
CA GLU A 243 -3.70 -1.28 8.75
C GLU A 243 -4.22 0.15 8.92
N ALA A 244 -4.25 0.92 7.83
CA ALA A 244 -4.62 2.33 7.85
C ALA A 244 -6.01 2.59 8.45
N TYR A 245 -6.96 1.68 8.26
CA TYR A 245 -8.34 1.81 8.72
C TYR A 245 -8.77 0.74 9.73
N PHE A 246 -7.82 0.11 10.43
CA PHE A 246 -8.11 -0.92 11.45
C PHE A 246 -9.18 -0.48 12.46
N ASP A 247 -9.06 0.73 13.00
CA ASP A 247 -10.00 1.27 14.01
C ASP A 247 -11.43 1.44 13.45
N LYS A 248 -11.55 1.70 12.15
CA LYS A 248 -12.84 1.80 11.47
C LYS A 248 -13.49 0.43 11.28
N VAL A 249 -12.70 -0.62 11.11
CA VAL A 249 -13.21 -2.00 11.10
C VAL A 249 -13.65 -2.42 12.50
N VAL A 250 -12.89 -2.07 13.55
CA VAL A 250 -13.33 -2.29 14.95
C VAL A 250 -14.70 -1.66 15.18
N TRP A 251 -14.87 -0.40 14.75
CA TRP A 251 -16.16 0.30 14.82
C TRP A 251 -17.25 -0.40 14.00
N LEU A 252 -16.96 -0.78 12.75
CA LEU A 252 -17.92 -1.47 11.86
C LEU A 252 -18.41 -2.79 12.47
N VAL A 253 -17.51 -3.58 13.04
CA VAL A 253 -17.86 -4.83 13.71
C VAL A 253 -18.80 -4.58 14.88
N ALA A 254 -18.47 -3.63 15.77
CA ALA A 254 -19.33 -3.26 16.88
C ALA A 254 -20.71 -2.78 16.41
N HIS A 255 -20.73 -1.91 15.39
CA HIS A 255 -21.97 -1.38 14.84
C HIS A 255 -22.86 -2.47 14.23
N LEU A 256 -22.29 -3.44 13.51
CA LEU A 256 -23.05 -4.60 13.02
C LEU A 256 -23.69 -5.40 14.17
N ARG A 257 -22.97 -5.58 15.29
CA ARG A 257 -23.51 -6.25 16.49
C ARG A 257 -24.64 -5.44 17.13
N GLU A 258 -24.50 -4.12 17.23
CA GLU A 258 -25.56 -3.21 17.73
C GLU A 258 -26.83 -3.29 16.88
N LEU A 259 -26.68 -3.46 15.56
CA LEU A 259 -27.79 -3.69 14.63
C LEU A 259 -28.39 -5.11 14.72
N GLY A 260 -27.92 -5.95 15.64
CA GLY A 260 -28.40 -7.31 15.86
C GLY A 260 -27.83 -8.36 14.90
N CYS A 261 -26.83 -8.02 14.08
CA CYS A 261 -26.21 -8.98 13.17
C CYS A 261 -25.39 -10.02 13.95
N ARG A 262 -25.79 -11.30 13.89
CA ARG A 262 -25.11 -12.43 14.57
C ARG A 262 -24.23 -13.28 13.65
N ALA A 263 -24.01 -12.83 12.42
CA ALA A 263 -23.14 -13.52 11.47
C ALA A 263 -21.72 -13.72 12.00
N HIS A 264 -21.09 -14.79 11.54
CA HIS A 264 -19.64 -14.90 11.60
C HIS A 264 -18.99 -13.79 10.76
N ILE A 265 -17.79 -13.35 11.16
CA ILE A 265 -17.04 -12.33 10.43
C ILE A 265 -15.73 -12.93 9.95
N ALA A 266 -15.51 -12.89 8.64
CA ALA A 266 -14.26 -13.24 7.99
C ALA A 266 -13.52 -11.98 7.55
N VAL A 267 -12.24 -11.89 7.89
CA VAL A 267 -11.36 -10.79 7.50
C VAL A 267 -10.21 -11.29 6.63
N GLY A 268 -9.96 -10.58 5.53
CA GLY A 268 -8.89 -10.85 4.57
C GLY A 268 -8.21 -9.56 4.12
N GLY A 269 -7.28 -9.63 3.18
CA GLY A 269 -6.51 -8.47 2.71
C GLY A 269 -5.09 -8.40 3.28
N VAL A 270 -4.44 -7.24 3.12
CA VAL A 270 -2.99 -7.09 3.38
C VAL A 270 -2.63 -7.41 4.83
N MET A 271 -3.33 -6.80 5.80
CA MET A 271 -2.98 -6.96 7.21
C MET A 271 -3.26 -8.39 7.71
N PRO A 272 -4.44 -9.01 7.46
CA PRO A 272 -4.66 -10.43 7.79
C PRO A 272 -3.66 -11.38 7.15
N THR A 273 -3.22 -11.09 5.92
CA THR A 273 -2.25 -11.93 5.22
C THR A 273 -0.85 -11.80 5.80
N LEU A 274 -0.43 -10.61 6.21
CA LEU A 274 0.92 -10.38 6.72
C LEU A 274 1.05 -10.63 8.23
N THR A 275 0.04 -10.30 9.03
CA THR A 275 0.09 -10.34 10.50
C THR A 275 -1.17 -11.01 11.12
N PRO A 276 -1.53 -12.24 10.69
CA PRO A 276 -2.76 -12.93 11.07
C PRO A 276 -2.97 -13.06 12.59
N GLU A 277 -1.91 -13.30 13.37
CA GLU A 277 -2.02 -13.43 14.84
C GLU A 277 -2.40 -12.11 15.50
N HIS A 278 -1.88 -11.01 14.99
CA HIS A 278 -2.13 -9.68 15.55
C HIS A 278 -3.57 -9.27 15.24
N VAL A 279 -4.05 -9.56 14.03
CA VAL A 279 -5.45 -9.38 13.67
C VAL A 279 -6.36 -10.24 14.55
N ALA A 280 -6.05 -11.53 14.71
CA ALA A 280 -6.82 -12.41 15.58
C ALA A 280 -6.84 -11.90 17.02
N ALA A 281 -5.70 -11.47 17.57
CA ALA A 281 -5.58 -10.99 18.95
C ALA A 281 -6.37 -9.69 19.19
N HIS A 282 -6.37 -8.76 18.24
CA HIS A 282 -6.81 -7.38 18.47
C HIS A 282 -8.12 -6.99 17.81
N LEU A 283 -8.60 -7.73 16.81
CA LEU A 283 -9.86 -7.43 16.14
C LEU A 283 -11.01 -8.18 16.83
N PRO A 284 -11.90 -7.47 17.57
CA PRO A 284 -12.97 -8.11 18.33
C PRO A 284 -13.98 -8.79 17.41
N ASP A 285 -14.65 -9.82 17.93
CA ASP A 285 -15.76 -10.56 17.30
C ASP A 285 -15.53 -11.09 15.87
N VAL A 286 -14.28 -11.12 15.43
CA VAL A 286 -13.85 -11.82 14.21
C VAL A 286 -13.79 -13.32 14.47
N SER A 287 -14.41 -14.07 13.56
CA SER A 287 -14.43 -15.53 13.57
C SER A 287 -13.33 -16.11 12.69
N PHE A 288 -12.95 -15.46 11.58
CA PHE A 288 -12.00 -16.01 10.62
C PHE A 288 -11.00 -14.95 10.14
N VAL A 289 -9.71 -15.28 10.18
CA VAL A 289 -8.62 -14.50 9.59
C VAL A 289 -8.04 -15.32 8.43
N CYS A 290 -8.22 -14.83 7.21
CA CYS A 290 -7.88 -15.52 5.97
C CYS A 290 -6.61 -14.93 5.37
N ARG A 291 -5.57 -15.75 5.15
CA ARG A 291 -4.32 -15.31 4.52
C ARG A 291 -4.32 -15.59 3.01
N GLY A 292 -4.31 -14.53 2.20
CA GLY A 292 -4.21 -14.62 0.74
C GLY A 292 -5.55 -14.48 0.02
N ALA A 293 -5.74 -15.28 -1.03
CA ALA A 293 -6.85 -15.19 -1.98
C ALA A 293 -8.20 -15.62 -1.35
N GLY A 294 -9.09 -14.63 -1.14
CA GLY A 294 -10.38 -14.82 -0.48
C GLY A 294 -11.33 -15.78 -1.21
N GLU A 295 -11.24 -15.85 -2.55
CA GLU A 295 -12.07 -16.71 -3.39
C GLU A 295 -11.95 -18.22 -3.08
N TYR A 296 -10.88 -18.66 -2.41
CA TYR A 296 -10.77 -20.05 -1.93
C TYR A 296 -11.44 -20.27 -0.58
N PHE A 297 -11.44 -19.26 0.28
CA PHE A 297 -11.98 -19.39 1.63
C PHE A 297 -13.50 -19.35 1.61
N LEU A 298 -14.09 -18.43 0.84
CA LEU A 298 -15.51 -18.10 0.98
C LEU A 298 -16.48 -19.25 0.65
N PRO A 299 -16.34 -19.99 -0.46
CA PRO A 299 -17.26 -21.08 -0.77
C PRO A 299 -17.23 -22.16 0.32
N GLU A 300 -16.04 -22.45 0.82
CA GLU A 300 -15.83 -23.47 1.83
C GLU A 300 -16.30 -23.01 3.22
N LEU A 301 -16.08 -21.75 3.60
CA LEU A 301 -16.62 -21.17 4.83
C LEU A 301 -18.16 -21.19 4.81
N CYS A 302 -18.79 -20.75 3.71
CA CYS A 302 -20.25 -20.78 3.58
C CYS A 302 -20.79 -22.20 3.74
N ARG A 303 -20.14 -23.19 3.11
CA ARG A 303 -20.52 -24.61 3.19
C ARG A 303 -20.34 -25.20 4.59
N ILE A 304 -19.25 -24.85 5.28
CA ILE A 304 -18.95 -25.34 6.64
C ILE A 304 -19.93 -24.75 7.65
N LEU A 305 -20.18 -23.44 7.58
CA LEU A 305 -20.99 -22.73 8.58
C LEU A 305 -22.47 -23.08 8.53
N GLY A 306 -23.03 -23.23 7.33
CA GLY A 306 -24.47 -23.45 7.17
C GLY A 306 -25.30 -22.33 7.79
N ASP A 307 -26.31 -22.70 8.58
CA ASP A 307 -27.20 -21.78 9.30
C ASP A 307 -26.68 -21.38 10.70
N GLY A 308 -25.47 -21.81 11.07
CA GLY A 308 -24.86 -21.45 12.35
C GLY A 308 -24.51 -19.96 12.46
N ASP A 309 -24.53 -19.47 13.70
CA ASP A 309 -24.18 -18.09 14.05
C ASP A 309 -23.00 -18.02 15.04
N VAL A 310 -22.54 -16.80 15.32
CA VAL A 310 -21.38 -16.57 16.18
C VAL A 310 -21.59 -16.98 17.65
N ASP A 311 -22.84 -17.16 18.10
CA ASP A 311 -23.17 -17.59 19.47
C ASP A 311 -23.15 -19.11 19.63
N THR A 312 -23.20 -19.84 18.54
CA THR A 312 -23.28 -21.29 18.55
C THR A 312 -21.87 -21.87 18.42
N PRO A 313 -21.41 -22.70 19.37
CA PRO A 313 -20.11 -23.37 19.25
C PRO A 313 -20.02 -24.20 17.97
N LEU A 314 -18.86 -24.18 17.31
CA LEU A 314 -18.65 -24.96 16.10
C LEU A 314 -18.71 -26.46 16.41
N THR A 315 -19.41 -27.22 15.57
CA THR A 315 -19.51 -28.68 15.72
C THR A 315 -18.17 -29.38 15.42
N ALA A 316 -18.02 -30.63 15.85
CA ALA A 316 -16.78 -31.39 15.58
C ALA A 316 -16.48 -31.52 14.08
N ALA A 317 -17.50 -31.71 13.25
CA ALA A 317 -17.36 -31.78 11.79
C ALA A 317 -16.88 -30.45 11.21
N GLN A 318 -17.47 -29.34 11.66
CA GLN A 318 -17.06 -27.99 11.24
C GLN A 318 -15.61 -27.70 11.62
N ARG A 319 -15.21 -27.98 12.87
CA ARG A 319 -13.82 -27.78 13.33
C ARG A 319 -12.83 -28.61 12.52
N HIS A 320 -13.16 -29.86 12.21
CA HIS A 320 -12.31 -30.74 11.38
C HIS A 320 -12.17 -30.21 9.95
N ALA A 321 -13.25 -29.69 9.36
CA ALA A 321 -13.23 -29.09 8.03
C ALA A 321 -12.41 -27.80 7.98
N LEU A 322 -12.58 -26.89 8.96
CA LEU A 322 -11.78 -25.66 9.08
C LEU A 322 -10.29 -25.94 9.22
N LEU A 323 -9.93 -27.00 9.97
CA LEU A 323 -8.54 -27.44 10.09
C LEU A 323 -7.93 -27.91 8.75
N GLY A 324 -8.78 -28.23 7.77
CA GLY A 324 -8.41 -28.51 6.38
C GLY A 324 -8.04 -27.28 5.55
N MET A 325 -8.48 -26.09 5.96
CA MET A 325 -8.36 -24.85 5.19
C MET A 325 -7.03 -24.15 5.46
N ARG A 326 -6.02 -24.44 4.65
CA ARG A 326 -4.67 -23.87 4.80
C ARG A 326 -4.71 -22.33 4.81
N GLY A 327 -3.91 -21.70 5.66
CA GLY A 327 -3.84 -20.24 5.79
C GLY A 327 -4.97 -19.60 6.60
N LEU A 328 -5.81 -20.41 7.27
CA LEU A 328 -6.90 -19.94 8.13
C LEU A 328 -6.46 -19.88 9.60
N VAL A 329 -6.88 -18.81 10.28
CA VAL A 329 -7.04 -18.79 11.74
C VAL A 329 -8.53 -18.59 12.05
N ALA A 330 -9.17 -19.58 12.68
CA ALA A 330 -10.54 -19.48 13.13
C ALA A 330 -10.59 -19.30 14.66
N VAL A 331 -11.47 -18.41 15.12
CA VAL A 331 -11.76 -18.20 16.53
C VAL A 331 -13.22 -18.48 16.80
N ASP A 332 -13.45 -19.50 17.61
CA ASP A 332 -14.76 -19.91 18.09
C ASP A 332 -14.90 -19.44 19.54
N THR A 333 -15.43 -18.22 19.70
CA THR A 333 -15.61 -17.61 21.02
C THR A 333 -16.60 -18.42 21.87
N ALA A 334 -17.70 -18.89 21.28
CA ALA A 334 -18.72 -19.67 21.97
C ALA A 334 -18.19 -21.02 22.46
N GLY A 335 -17.37 -21.68 21.64
CA GLY A 335 -16.69 -22.93 21.98
C GLY A 335 -15.40 -22.77 22.81
N ARG A 336 -14.93 -21.53 23.04
CA ARG A 336 -13.64 -21.19 23.65
C ARG A 336 -12.46 -21.90 22.97
N ARG A 337 -12.42 -21.80 21.64
CA ARG A 337 -11.45 -22.50 20.79
C ARG A 337 -10.76 -21.57 19.80
N LEU A 338 -9.57 -22.00 19.40
CA LEU A 338 -8.84 -21.42 18.29
C LEU A 338 -8.37 -22.54 17.36
N ILE A 339 -8.50 -22.35 16.05
CA ILE A 339 -8.01 -23.27 15.04
C ILE A 339 -7.02 -22.51 14.17
N ALA A 340 -5.79 -23.02 14.06
CA ALA A 340 -4.80 -22.51 13.13
C ALA A 340 -4.46 -23.62 12.13
N ALA A 341 -4.94 -23.48 10.91
CA ALA A 341 -4.85 -24.48 9.87
C ALA A 341 -3.71 -24.14 8.92
N ASP A 342 -2.47 -24.55 9.25
CA ASP A 342 -1.27 -24.17 8.48
C ASP A 342 -1.26 -22.65 8.26
N SER A 343 -1.32 -21.90 9.35
CA SER A 343 -1.48 -20.46 9.31
C SER A 343 -0.28 -19.77 8.67
N ALA A 344 0.86 -20.43 8.45
CA ALA A 344 2.00 -19.90 7.69
C ALA A 344 1.74 -19.82 6.17
N HIS A 345 0.77 -20.57 5.65
CA HIS A 345 0.49 -20.63 4.23
C HIS A 345 -0.33 -19.41 3.77
N GLY A 346 0.22 -18.64 2.81
CA GLY A 346 -0.54 -17.63 2.07
C GLY A 346 -1.20 -18.28 0.86
N VAL A 347 -2.53 -18.38 0.85
CA VAL A 347 -3.26 -18.99 -0.26
C VAL A 347 -3.16 -18.11 -1.51
N GLN A 348 -2.76 -18.70 -2.62
CA GLN A 348 -2.69 -18.05 -3.92
C GLN A 348 -3.59 -18.79 -4.90
N VAL A 349 -4.08 -18.09 -5.92
CA VAL A 349 -4.72 -18.74 -7.06
C VAL A 349 -3.67 -19.45 -7.89
N GLU A 350 -4.04 -20.54 -8.57
CA GLU A 350 -3.10 -21.25 -9.47
C GLU A 350 -2.84 -20.40 -10.72
N SER A 351 -3.90 -19.82 -11.30
CA SER A 351 -3.84 -18.99 -12.50
C SER A 351 -4.96 -17.96 -12.45
N LEU A 352 -4.62 -16.68 -12.63
CA LEU A 352 -5.62 -15.62 -12.67
C LEU A 352 -6.56 -15.76 -13.87
N ASP A 353 -6.09 -16.28 -15.00
CA ASP A 353 -6.90 -16.54 -16.20
C ASP A 353 -8.06 -17.50 -15.91
N ARG A 354 -7.85 -18.43 -14.96
CA ARG A 354 -8.85 -19.44 -14.58
C ARG A 354 -9.78 -18.98 -13.46
N VAL A 355 -9.55 -17.83 -12.85
CA VAL A 355 -10.41 -17.34 -11.77
C VAL A 355 -11.72 -16.84 -12.38
N PRO A 356 -12.86 -17.50 -12.09
CA PRO A 356 -14.14 -17.08 -12.62
C PRO A 356 -14.53 -15.71 -12.05
N LEU A 357 -15.13 -14.88 -12.90
CA LEU A 357 -15.72 -13.59 -12.51
C LEU A 357 -17.17 -13.58 -12.97
N ASP A 358 -18.12 -13.47 -12.05
CA ASP A 358 -19.55 -13.36 -12.31
C ASP A 358 -19.92 -11.88 -12.45
N LEU A 359 -19.97 -11.40 -13.70
CA LEU A 359 -20.22 -9.99 -13.98
C LEU A 359 -21.69 -9.59 -13.75
N SER A 360 -22.57 -10.52 -13.36
CA SER A 360 -23.96 -10.20 -13.01
C SER A 360 -24.06 -9.28 -11.79
N TYR A 361 -23.04 -9.28 -10.93
CA TYR A 361 -22.91 -8.35 -9.79
C TYR A 361 -22.53 -6.93 -10.18
N VAL A 362 -22.03 -6.72 -11.40
CA VAL A 362 -21.69 -5.39 -11.91
C VAL A 362 -22.97 -4.69 -12.38
N ARG A 363 -23.22 -3.50 -11.83
CA ARG A 363 -24.39 -2.67 -12.11
C ARG A 363 -23.99 -1.37 -12.82
N ARG A 364 -24.98 -0.62 -13.32
CA ARG A 364 -24.73 0.65 -14.06
C ARG A 364 -24.02 1.71 -13.21
N ASP A 365 -24.35 1.77 -11.93
CA ASP A 365 -23.74 2.68 -10.95
C ASP A 365 -22.26 2.37 -10.73
N HIS A 366 -21.86 1.10 -10.84
CA HIS A 366 -20.45 0.69 -10.73
C HIS A 366 -19.56 1.16 -11.89
N LEU A 367 -20.17 1.56 -13.01
CA LEU A 367 -19.46 1.87 -14.26
C LEU A 367 -19.44 3.37 -14.59
N VAL A 368 -19.96 4.23 -13.70
CA VAL A 368 -20.11 5.67 -13.94
C VAL A 368 -18.77 6.35 -14.26
N HIS A 369 -17.66 5.81 -13.76
CA HIS A 369 -16.32 6.38 -13.94
C HIS A 369 -15.35 5.48 -14.73
N GLY A 370 -15.86 4.37 -15.27
CA GLY A 370 -15.08 3.33 -15.93
C GLY A 370 -15.11 2.01 -15.17
N LEU A 371 -14.23 1.11 -15.60
CA LEU A 371 -14.01 -0.23 -15.06
C LEU A 371 -12.69 -0.26 -14.29
N GLU A 372 -12.65 -0.95 -13.15
CA GLU A 372 -11.40 -1.37 -12.51
C GLU A 372 -11.10 -2.84 -12.79
N ILE A 373 -9.86 -3.13 -13.20
CA ILE A 373 -9.34 -4.48 -13.34
C ILE A 373 -8.01 -4.68 -12.61
N VAL A 374 -7.87 -5.85 -12.02
CA VAL A 374 -6.62 -6.42 -11.51
C VAL A 374 -6.14 -7.42 -12.57
N ALA A 375 -5.11 -7.02 -13.30
CA ALA A 375 -4.44 -7.82 -14.31
C ALA A 375 -3.33 -8.69 -13.72
N SER A 376 -2.81 -8.34 -12.54
CA SER A 376 -1.82 -9.13 -11.80
C SER A 376 -1.94 -8.96 -10.29
N ARG A 377 -1.36 -9.89 -9.54
CA ARG A 377 -1.25 -9.86 -8.08
C ARG A 377 0.22 -10.01 -7.68
N GLY A 378 0.69 -9.11 -6.82
CA GLY A 378 2.07 -9.05 -6.36
C GLY A 378 2.96 -8.20 -7.28
N CYS A 379 4.24 -8.11 -6.92
CA CYS A 379 5.25 -7.34 -7.64
C CYS A 379 6.63 -7.92 -7.36
N VAL A 380 7.53 -7.97 -8.34
CA VAL A 380 8.90 -8.52 -8.19
C VAL A 380 9.83 -7.65 -7.34
N HIS A 381 9.45 -6.38 -7.11
CA HIS A 381 10.31 -5.40 -6.45
C HIS A 381 10.42 -5.60 -4.93
N ARG A 382 11.48 -5.06 -4.33
CA ARG A 382 11.84 -5.25 -2.91
C ARG A 382 11.88 -3.94 -2.13
N CYS A 383 10.99 -3.01 -2.48
CA CYS A 383 10.89 -1.71 -1.82
C CYS A 383 10.79 -1.90 -0.30
N SER A 384 11.63 -1.20 0.45
CA SER A 384 11.83 -1.48 1.88
C SER A 384 10.62 -1.15 2.75
N PHE A 385 9.76 -0.27 2.28
CA PHE A 385 8.54 0.17 2.96
C PHE A 385 7.27 -0.55 2.51
N CYS A 386 7.32 -1.23 1.35
CA CYS A 386 6.13 -1.79 0.71
C CYS A 386 5.69 -3.08 1.41
N THR A 387 4.37 -3.24 1.54
CA THR A 387 3.71 -4.34 2.26
C THR A 387 2.59 -4.98 1.44
N ILE A 388 2.68 -4.91 0.12
CA ILE A 388 1.74 -5.59 -0.77
C ILE A 388 1.75 -7.12 -0.52
N ILE A 389 0.62 -7.76 -0.80
CA ILE A 389 0.53 -9.22 -0.83
C ILE A 389 1.33 -9.73 -2.04
N GLY A 390 2.15 -10.76 -1.85
CA GLY A 390 2.91 -11.34 -2.96
C GLY A 390 4.13 -10.53 -3.38
N GLN A 391 4.71 -9.70 -2.50
CA GLN A 391 6.00 -9.05 -2.77
C GLN A 391 7.09 -10.08 -3.12
N MET A 392 7.84 -9.83 -4.19
CA MET A 392 8.72 -10.73 -4.97
C MET A 392 8.14 -12.07 -5.42
N THR A 393 6.83 -12.11 -5.57
CA THR A 393 6.13 -13.01 -6.48
C THR A 393 5.33 -12.18 -7.47
N TYR A 394 5.02 -12.73 -8.62
CA TYR A 394 4.20 -12.06 -9.61
C TYR A 394 3.32 -13.07 -10.28
N GLN A 395 2.01 -12.86 -10.18
CA GLN A 395 1.03 -13.68 -10.87
C GLN A 395 0.19 -12.79 -11.74
N ALA A 396 0.15 -13.09 -13.01
CA ALA A 396 -0.48 -12.28 -14.03
C ALA A 396 -1.55 -13.09 -14.77
N ARG A 397 -2.62 -12.41 -15.20
CA ARG A 397 -3.40 -12.86 -16.36
C ARG A 397 -2.52 -12.79 -17.61
N SER A 398 -2.72 -13.68 -18.57
CA SER A 398 -2.11 -13.49 -19.91
C SER A 398 -2.75 -12.30 -20.63
N ALA A 399 -2.12 -11.78 -21.68
CA ALA A 399 -2.72 -10.73 -22.50
C ALA A 399 -4.06 -11.23 -23.11
N ASP A 400 -4.09 -12.45 -23.65
CA ASP A 400 -5.31 -13.08 -24.15
C ASP A 400 -6.39 -13.22 -23.06
N GLY A 401 -5.98 -13.62 -21.85
CA GLY A 401 -6.89 -13.70 -20.70
C GLY A 401 -7.46 -12.35 -20.28
N LEU A 402 -6.72 -11.25 -20.46
CA LEU A 402 -7.24 -9.89 -20.25
C LEU A 402 -8.26 -9.50 -21.33
N PHE A 403 -7.98 -9.76 -22.61
CA PHE A 403 -8.95 -9.46 -23.67
C PHE A 403 -10.21 -10.31 -23.56
N ALA A 404 -10.08 -11.60 -23.22
CA ALA A 404 -11.23 -12.44 -22.93
C ALA A 404 -12.07 -11.89 -21.76
N LEU A 405 -11.43 -11.27 -20.76
CA LEU A 405 -12.16 -10.59 -19.68
C LEU A 405 -12.85 -9.30 -20.18
N LEU A 406 -12.18 -8.49 -21.01
CA LEU A 406 -12.75 -7.28 -21.59
C LEU A 406 -13.94 -7.59 -22.51
N ASP A 407 -13.88 -8.66 -23.30
CA ASP A 407 -15.00 -9.12 -24.14
C ASP A 407 -16.23 -9.43 -23.30
N ARG A 408 -16.04 -10.09 -22.14
CA ARG A 408 -17.13 -10.37 -21.20
C ARG A 408 -17.71 -9.10 -20.58
N TYR A 409 -16.88 -8.09 -20.32
CA TYR A 409 -17.36 -6.78 -19.89
C TYR A 409 -18.16 -6.08 -20.98
N GLU A 410 -17.72 -6.15 -22.23
CA GLU A 410 -18.47 -5.61 -23.37
C GLU A 410 -19.85 -6.28 -23.49
N ASP A 411 -19.94 -7.61 -23.34
CA ASP A 411 -21.23 -8.31 -23.26
C ASP A 411 -22.10 -7.78 -22.12
N ARG A 412 -21.50 -7.63 -20.92
CA ARG A 412 -22.21 -7.06 -19.77
C ARG A 412 -22.66 -5.62 -20.01
N PHE A 413 -21.90 -4.81 -20.75
CA PHE A 413 -22.30 -3.45 -21.09
C PHE A 413 -23.50 -3.45 -22.04
N ARG A 414 -23.55 -4.37 -23.02
CA ARG A 414 -24.73 -4.52 -23.89
C ARG A 414 -25.97 -4.96 -23.11
N GLU A 415 -25.82 -5.87 -22.15
CA GLU A 415 -26.93 -6.25 -21.25
C GLU A 415 -27.43 -5.04 -20.44
N LEU A 416 -26.51 -4.26 -19.88
CA LEU A 416 -26.84 -3.14 -19.02
C LEU A 416 -27.38 -1.93 -19.79
N TYR A 417 -26.86 -1.60 -20.98
CA TYR A 417 -27.15 -0.34 -21.68
C TYR A 417 -27.82 -0.52 -23.05
N GLY A 418 -27.94 -1.75 -23.55
CA GLY A 418 -28.35 -2.02 -24.93
C GLY A 418 -27.34 -1.43 -25.91
N ASP A 419 -27.83 -0.79 -26.98
CA ASP A 419 -26.98 -0.14 -27.99
C ASP A 419 -26.42 1.22 -27.53
N ALA A 420 -26.95 1.80 -26.45
CA ALA A 420 -26.61 3.14 -25.96
C ALA A 420 -25.53 3.09 -24.86
N ILE A 421 -24.42 2.41 -25.13
CA ILE A 421 -23.31 2.25 -24.16
C ILE A 421 -22.59 3.60 -23.98
N PRO A 422 -22.54 4.18 -22.76
CA PRO A 422 -21.87 5.45 -22.53
C PRO A 422 -20.36 5.37 -22.79
N ALA A 423 -19.76 6.40 -23.40
CA ALA A 423 -18.34 6.38 -23.76
C ALA A 423 -17.40 6.12 -22.56
N GLN A 424 -17.79 6.58 -21.36
CA GLN A 424 -16.96 6.45 -20.17
C GLN A 424 -16.84 5.01 -19.64
N VAL A 425 -17.76 4.09 -19.96
CA VAL A 425 -17.66 2.71 -19.43
C VAL A 425 -16.53 1.91 -20.10
N TRP A 426 -16.04 2.37 -21.25
CA TRP A 426 -14.90 1.79 -21.97
C TRP A 426 -13.55 2.20 -21.37
N ARG A 427 -13.53 3.09 -20.38
CA ARG A 427 -12.33 3.50 -19.65
C ARG A 427 -11.98 2.42 -18.62
N VAL A 428 -10.73 1.98 -18.61
CA VAL A 428 -10.23 0.89 -17.76
C VAL A 428 -9.11 1.39 -16.85
N HIS A 429 -9.28 1.29 -15.54
CA HIS A 429 -8.24 1.46 -14.55
C HIS A 429 -7.59 0.10 -14.23
N ILE A 430 -6.28 0.00 -14.39
CA ILE A 430 -5.53 -1.19 -13.98
C ILE A 430 -4.98 -0.97 -12.57
N ALA A 431 -5.48 -1.74 -11.61
CA ALA A 431 -5.14 -1.65 -10.19
C ALA A 431 -3.92 -2.51 -9.78
N ASP A 432 -3.07 -2.85 -10.74
CA ASP A 432 -1.84 -3.62 -10.51
C ASP A 432 -0.80 -2.80 -9.73
N ASP A 433 -0.02 -3.46 -8.86
CA ASP A 433 1.13 -2.84 -8.21
C ASP A 433 2.23 -2.46 -9.22
N ASP A 434 2.37 -3.27 -10.28
CA ASP A 434 3.26 -3.00 -11.41
C ASP A 434 2.81 -3.77 -12.66
N PHE A 435 2.23 -3.05 -13.62
CA PHE A 435 1.69 -3.64 -14.84
C PHE A 435 2.80 -4.12 -15.80
N ALA A 436 3.93 -3.40 -15.83
CA ALA A 436 5.05 -3.61 -16.76
C ALA A 436 6.06 -4.66 -16.27
N CYS A 437 5.87 -5.20 -15.07
CA CYS A 437 6.73 -6.23 -14.48
C CYS A 437 6.90 -7.46 -15.39
N ASP A 438 5.85 -7.89 -16.08
CA ASP A 438 5.94 -8.88 -17.17
C ASP A 438 5.94 -8.14 -18.51
N ARG A 439 7.16 -7.90 -19.00
CA ARG A 439 7.46 -7.10 -20.19
C ARG A 439 6.71 -7.60 -21.43
N ASP A 440 6.83 -8.88 -21.75
CA ASP A 440 6.31 -9.43 -23.00
C ASP A 440 4.78 -9.45 -22.97
N ARG A 441 4.19 -9.75 -21.81
CA ARG A 441 2.74 -9.59 -21.59
C ARG A 441 2.29 -8.16 -21.80
N ALA A 442 2.99 -7.17 -21.22
CA ALA A 442 2.63 -5.77 -21.35
C ALA A 442 2.69 -5.31 -22.82
N ILE A 443 3.74 -5.69 -23.56
CA ILE A 443 3.86 -5.42 -25.01
C ILE A 443 2.68 -6.03 -25.78
N ALA A 444 2.37 -7.30 -25.54
CA ALA A 444 1.25 -7.97 -26.20
C ALA A 444 -0.08 -7.26 -25.93
N PHE A 445 -0.33 -6.87 -24.67
CA PHE A 445 -1.51 -6.12 -24.28
C PHE A 445 -1.61 -4.77 -24.99
N PHE A 446 -0.55 -3.95 -24.93
CA PHE A 446 -0.59 -2.60 -25.52
C PHE A 446 -0.66 -2.62 -27.05
N ASN A 447 -0.10 -3.63 -27.72
CA ASN A 447 -0.21 -3.78 -29.17
C ASN A 447 -1.62 -4.14 -29.65
N GLU A 448 -2.41 -4.80 -28.79
CA GLU A 448 -3.76 -5.25 -29.13
C GLU A 448 -4.84 -4.25 -28.68
N LEU A 449 -4.63 -3.55 -27.57
CA LEU A 449 -5.64 -2.63 -27.00
C LEU A 449 -6.20 -1.60 -28.02
N PRO A 450 -5.41 -0.96 -28.90
CA PRO A 450 -5.93 -0.02 -29.91
C PRO A 450 -6.90 -0.63 -30.94
N ARG A 451 -6.99 -1.96 -31.02
CA ARG A 451 -7.95 -2.68 -31.87
C ARG A 451 -9.32 -2.84 -31.21
N THR A 452 -9.43 -2.50 -29.93
CA THR A 452 -10.65 -2.59 -29.13
C THR A 452 -11.30 -1.21 -28.93
N ARG A 453 -12.48 -1.18 -28.30
CA ARG A 453 -13.10 0.08 -27.84
C ARG A 453 -12.57 0.56 -26.49
N PHE A 454 -11.85 -0.30 -25.77
CA PHE A 454 -11.36 0.01 -24.44
C PHE A 454 -10.14 0.94 -24.51
N THR A 455 -10.03 1.79 -23.49
CA THR A 455 -8.87 2.66 -23.28
C THR A 455 -8.52 2.69 -21.80
N LEU A 456 -7.26 2.89 -21.47
CA LEU A 456 -6.81 2.97 -20.10
C LEU A 456 -7.06 4.36 -19.51
N ALA A 457 -7.53 4.42 -18.27
CA ALA A 457 -7.41 5.62 -17.45
C ALA A 457 -5.92 5.91 -17.18
N SER A 458 -5.22 4.88 -16.70
CA SER A 458 -3.79 4.89 -16.40
C SER A 458 -3.36 3.47 -16.01
N CYS A 459 -2.06 3.18 -16.02
CA CYS A 459 -1.50 2.00 -15.36
C CYS A 459 -0.27 2.35 -14.51
N GLN A 460 -0.05 1.60 -13.42
CA GLN A 460 1.12 1.78 -12.56
C GLN A 460 2.31 0.98 -13.10
N VAL A 461 3.50 1.58 -13.09
CA VAL A 461 4.75 0.97 -13.55
C VAL A 461 5.95 1.39 -12.68
N SER A 462 6.94 0.51 -12.53
CA SER A 462 8.22 0.85 -11.91
C SER A 462 9.19 1.46 -12.93
N ILE A 463 10.04 2.39 -12.48
CA ILE A 463 11.17 2.91 -13.30
C ILE A 463 12.10 1.77 -13.72
N ALA A 464 12.27 0.75 -12.88
CA ALA A 464 13.13 -0.39 -13.21
C ALA A 464 12.61 -1.17 -14.43
N ASP A 465 11.30 -1.26 -14.61
CA ASP A 465 10.67 -2.09 -15.65
C ASP A 465 10.50 -1.33 -16.97
N LEU A 466 10.71 -0.01 -16.97
CA LEU A 466 10.82 0.82 -18.18
C LEU A 466 12.26 0.90 -18.72
N CYS A 467 13.20 0.25 -18.04
CA CYS A 467 14.61 0.24 -18.39
C CYS A 467 15.08 -1.17 -18.74
N ARG A 468 16.11 -1.26 -19.57
CA ARG A 468 16.71 -2.55 -19.95
C ARG A 468 17.43 -3.20 -18.77
N HIS A 469 17.40 -4.52 -18.72
CA HIS A 469 18.11 -5.32 -17.72
C HIS A 469 19.28 -6.06 -18.34
N ARG A 470 20.40 -6.14 -17.61
CA ARG A 470 21.51 -7.05 -17.89
C ARG A 470 21.70 -7.97 -16.69
N GLY A 471 21.07 -9.15 -16.75
CA GLY A 471 20.94 -10.03 -15.58
C GLY A 471 20.09 -9.33 -14.52
N ASN A 472 20.62 -9.20 -13.29
CA ASN A 472 19.93 -8.55 -12.17
C ASN A 472 20.24 -7.03 -12.05
N THR A 473 20.86 -6.43 -13.06
CA THR A 473 21.23 -5.01 -13.05
C THR A 473 20.37 -4.23 -14.03
N VAL A 474 19.68 -3.21 -13.53
CA VAL A 474 18.98 -2.22 -14.34
C VAL A 474 20.02 -1.30 -15.00
N LEU A 475 19.90 -1.09 -16.30
CA LEU A 475 20.71 -0.14 -17.07
C LEU A 475 19.95 1.17 -17.20
N ALA A 476 20.64 2.31 -17.21
CA ALA A 476 20.03 3.62 -17.51
C ALA A 476 19.75 3.79 -19.02
N GLU A 477 19.18 2.76 -19.63
CA GLU A 477 18.81 2.65 -21.03
C GLU A 477 17.31 2.30 -21.04
N PRO A 478 16.46 3.08 -21.72
CA PRO A 478 15.04 2.77 -21.80
C PRO A 478 14.81 1.46 -22.57
N ASP A 479 13.75 0.73 -22.21
CA ASP A 479 13.26 -0.39 -23.01
C ASP A 479 12.38 0.16 -24.15
N ASP A 480 13.02 0.50 -25.27
CA ASP A 480 12.34 1.16 -26.38
C ASP A 480 11.20 0.32 -26.98
N GLU A 481 11.31 -1.01 -27.02
CA GLU A 481 10.26 -1.87 -27.56
C GLU A 481 9.01 -1.86 -26.67
N LEU A 482 9.18 -1.93 -25.34
CA LEU A 482 8.06 -1.78 -24.40
C LEU A 482 7.42 -0.40 -24.50
N LEU A 483 8.23 0.66 -24.52
CA LEU A 483 7.75 2.03 -24.58
C LEU A 483 7.09 2.35 -25.93
N ASP A 484 7.57 1.79 -27.04
CA ASP A 484 6.94 1.92 -28.36
C ASP A 484 5.58 1.23 -28.41
N ALA A 485 5.40 0.12 -27.70
CA ALA A 485 4.10 -0.52 -27.56
C ALA A 485 3.10 0.34 -26.77
N MET A 486 3.56 1.09 -25.75
CA MET A 486 2.75 2.02 -24.94
C MET A 486 2.32 3.26 -25.74
N ASP A 487 1.51 3.08 -26.77
CA ASP A 487 0.99 4.18 -27.60
C ASP A 487 0.05 5.09 -26.78
N PRO A 488 0.20 6.43 -26.81
CA PRO A 488 -0.72 7.34 -26.13
C PRO A 488 -2.20 7.12 -26.46
N ARG A 489 -2.54 6.61 -27.66
CA ARG A 489 -3.91 6.28 -28.07
C ARG A 489 -4.55 5.17 -27.22
N CYS A 490 -3.75 4.39 -26.51
CA CYS A 490 -4.24 3.42 -25.53
C CYS A 490 -4.92 4.07 -24.33
N PHE A 491 -4.77 5.38 -24.11
CA PHE A 491 -5.23 6.06 -22.92
C PHE A 491 -6.36 7.05 -23.20
N PHE A 492 -7.35 7.07 -22.31
CA PHE A 492 -8.62 7.76 -22.48
C PHE A 492 -8.48 9.27 -22.69
N ASP A 493 -7.64 9.93 -21.87
CA ASP A 493 -7.51 11.39 -21.90
C ASP A 493 -6.56 11.93 -22.99
N THR A 494 -5.89 11.07 -23.77
CA THR A 494 -4.93 11.52 -24.79
C THR A 494 -5.55 12.36 -25.91
N THR A 495 -6.83 12.11 -26.23
CA THR A 495 -7.54 12.88 -27.27
C THR A 495 -8.19 14.15 -26.73
N ARG A 496 -8.14 14.35 -25.41
CA ARG A 496 -8.76 15.51 -24.77
C ARG A 496 -7.89 16.74 -24.99
N PRO A 497 -8.48 17.88 -25.41
CA PRO A 497 -7.75 19.14 -25.47
C PRO A 497 -7.45 19.62 -24.04
N ILE A 498 -6.25 19.32 -23.56
CA ILE A 498 -5.74 19.82 -22.27
C ILE A 498 -4.88 21.04 -22.57
N SER A 499 -5.18 22.16 -21.92
CA SER A 499 -4.39 23.37 -22.11
C SER A 499 -2.99 23.19 -21.53
N ARG A 500 -1.99 23.86 -22.13
CA ARG A 500 -0.63 23.89 -21.56
C ARG A 500 -0.64 24.29 -20.09
N ARG A 501 -1.51 25.24 -19.72
CA ARG A 501 -1.69 25.68 -18.34
C ARG A 501 -2.12 24.54 -17.42
N GLU A 502 -3.10 23.74 -17.82
CA GLU A 502 -3.56 22.58 -17.03
C GLU A 502 -2.49 21.49 -16.87
N TYR A 503 -1.57 21.33 -17.83
CA TYR A 503 -0.43 20.42 -17.66
C TYR A 503 0.63 20.97 -16.69
N ILE A 504 0.83 22.28 -16.72
CA ILE A 504 1.83 22.96 -15.89
C ILE A 504 1.36 23.07 -14.44
N GLU A 505 0.08 23.34 -14.22
CA GLU A 505 -0.55 23.43 -12.90
C GLU A 505 -0.84 22.02 -12.34
N ASP A 506 0.14 21.12 -12.31
CA ASP A 506 -0.01 19.75 -11.76
C ASP A 506 -0.35 19.71 -10.27
N TYR A 507 -0.24 20.85 -9.61
CA TYR A 507 -0.64 21.07 -8.25
C TYR A 507 -2.15 21.25 -8.04
N VAL A 508 -2.93 21.63 -9.06
CA VAL A 508 -4.40 21.70 -8.92
C VAL A 508 -5.01 20.31 -9.12
N GLU A 509 -6.20 20.09 -8.55
CA GLU A 509 -6.97 18.89 -8.83
C GLU A 509 -7.18 18.75 -10.35
N ARG A 510 -6.56 17.72 -10.94
CA ARG A 510 -6.59 17.50 -12.38
C ARG A 510 -7.88 16.78 -12.75
N ARG A 511 -8.49 17.25 -13.83
CA ARG A 511 -9.66 16.60 -14.42
C ARG A 511 -9.31 15.53 -15.45
N TRP A 512 -8.03 15.18 -15.58
CA TRP A 512 -7.48 14.27 -16.58
C TRP A 512 -6.46 13.34 -15.89
N SER A 513 -6.25 12.15 -16.45
CA SER A 513 -5.33 11.14 -15.91
C SER A 513 -4.03 11.08 -16.72
N ALA A 514 -2.89 10.97 -16.02
CA ALA A 514 -1.64 10.63 -16.68
C ALA A 514 -1.70 9.21 -17.26
N ASN A 515 -0.91 8.96 -18.31
CA ASN A 515 -0.84 7.65 -18.93
C ASN A 515 -0.22 6.64 -17.94
N LEU A 516 0.91 7.02 -17.35
CA LEU A 516 1.69 6.16 -16.47
C LEU A 516 1.74 6.74 -15.05
N GLN A 517 1.47 5.91 -14.05
CA GLN A 517 1.73 6.23 -12.65
C GLN A 517 3.04 5.54 -12.24
N MET A 518 4.08 6.32 -11.97
CA MET A 518 5.40 5.82 -11.64
C MET A 518 5.67 5.90 -10.16
N GLY A 519 5.95 4.75 -9.54
CA GLY A 519 6.41 4.68 -8.15
C GLY A 519 7.85 5.14 -8.02
N VAL A 520 8.13 6.45 -8.21
CA VAL A 520 9.48 7.03 -8.16
C VAL A 520 10.00 7.08 -6.71
N GLU A 521 9.15 7.53 -5.80
CA GLU A 521 9.32 7.70 -4.35
C GLU A 521 10.37 8.73 -3.93
N SER A 522 11.49 8.84 -4.62
CA SER A 522 12.50 9.88 -4.39
C SER A 522 13.29 10.18 -5.65
N PHE A 523 13.89 11.37 -5.70
CA PHE A 523 14.77 11.79 -6.79
C PHE A 523 16.24 11.87 -6.36
N ASP A 524 16.56 11.46 -5.13
CA ASP A 524 17.92 11.36 -4.61
C ASP A 524 18.41 9.90 -4.59
N ASP A 525 19.65 9.68 -5.02
CA ASP A 525 20.22 8.33 -5.12
C ASP A 525 20.41 7.65 -3.75
N VAL A 526 20.69 8.42 -2.70
CA VAL A 526 20.83 7.89 -1.34
C VAL A 526 19.46 7.42 -0.84
N GLU A 527 18.43 8.21 -1.05
CA GLU A 527 17.04 7.86 -0.72
C GLU A 527 16.53 6.65 -1.51
N LEU A 528 16.78 6.61 -2.83
CA LEU A 528 16.40 5.45 -3.67
C LEU A 528 17.05 4.15 -3.18
N VAL A 529 18.29 4.21 -2.69
CA VAL A 529 18.96 3.08 -2.05
C VAL A 529 18.32 2.73 -0.70
N ARG A 530 18.00 3.72 0.16
CA ARG A 530 17.31 3.49 1.44
C ARG A 530 15.93 2.84 1.23
N HIS A 531 15.22 3.25 0.19
CA HIS A 531 13.93 2.70 -0.23
C HIS A 531 14.05 1.36 -0.96
N ALA A 532 15.26 0.89 -1.26
CA ALA A 532 15.53 -0.35 -1.98
C ALA A 532 14.81 -0.42 -3.34
N LYS A 533 14.77 0.69 -4.07
CA LYS A 533 14.08 0.79 -5.37
C LYS A 533 14.80 0.06 -6.51
N GLY A 534 16.10 -0.22 -6.36
CA GLY A 534 16.88 -0.97 -7.35
C GLY A 534 17.30 -0.16 -8.59
N TYR A 535 16.92 1.12 -8.66
CA TYR A 535 17.33 2.07 -9.70
C TYR A 535 17.87 3.37 -9.08
N LYS A 536 18.30 4.29 -9.93
CA LYS A 536 18.95 5.58 -9.60
C LYS A 536 18.34 6.72 -10.42
N ARG A 537 18.67 7.97 -10.10
CA ARG A 537 18.30 9.19 -10.84
C ARG A 537 18.58 9.10 -12.34
N ALA A 538 19.69 8.49 -12.74
CA ALA A 538 20.01 8.30 -14.16
C ALA A 538 18.93 7.49 -14.91
N HIS A 539 18.33 6.49 -14.26
CA HIS A 539 17.24 5.68 -14.81
C HIS A 539 15.95 6.48 -14.90
N ILE A 540 15.62 7.26 -13.86
CA ILE A 540 14.46 8.17 -13.86
C ILE A 540 14.55 9.14 -15.05
N ARG A 541 15.71 9.78 -15.23
CA ARG A 541 15.96 10.70 -16.35
C ARG A 541 15.80 10.02 -17.71
N ALA A 542 16.33 8.79 -17.87
CA ALA A 542 16.24 8.02 -19.10
C ALA A 542 14.79 7.63 -19.42
N ALA A 543 14.06 7.06 -18.46
CA ALA A 543 12.66 6.68 -18.61
C ALA A 543 11.76 7.89 -18.91
N LEU A 544 11.94 9.01 -18.20
CA LEU A 544 11.17 10.24 -18.46
C LEU A 544 11.48 10.87 -19.82
N ALA A 545 12.74 10.85 -20.25
CA ALA A 545 13.10 11.30 -21.59
C ALA A 545 12.40 10.46 -22.66
N ALA A 546 12.44 9.13 -22.50
CA ALA A 546 11.89 8.18 -23.47
C ALA A 546 10.35 8.21 -23.53
N THR A 547 9.68 8.36 -22.39
CA THR A 547 8.21 8.52 -22.32
C THR A 547 7.76 9.87 -22.89
N THR A 548 8.45 10.96 -22.55
CA THR A 548 8.18 12.30 -23.12
C THR A 548 8.34 12.30 -24.63
N ALA A 549 9.40 11.66 -25.16
CA ALA A 549 9.62 11.56 -26.60
C ALA A 549 8.48 10.84 -27.35
N ARG A 550 7.68 10.04 -26.65
CA ARG A 550 6.51 9.30 -27.16
C ARG A 550 5.19 9.97 -26.83
N GLY A 551 5.21 11.15 -26.20
CA GLY A 551 4.00 11.87 -25.80
C GLY A 551 3.27 11.25 -24.60
N LEU A 552 3.95 10.39 -23.82
CA LEU A 552 3.37 9.79 -22.63
C LEU A 552 3.51 10.73 -21.42
N HIS A 553 2.38 10.99 -20.76
CA HIS A 553 2.26 11.73 -19.52
C HIS A 553 2.48 10.81 -18.32
N VAL A 554 3.21 11.32 -17.33
CA VAL A 554 3.71 10.56 -16.20
C VAL A 554 3.37 11.26 -14.90
N ASP A 555 2.78 10.51 -13.97
CA ASP A 555 2.60 10.89 -12.57
C ASP A 555 3.62 10.17 -11.70
N ALA A 556 4.52 10.92 -11.06
CA ALA A 556 5.46 10.38 -10.10
C ALA A 556 4.91 10.43 -8.68
N TYR A 557 4.78 9.28 -8.02
CA TYR A 557 4.62 9.21 -6.57
C TYR A 557 5.91 9.69 -5.89
N PHE A 558 5.78 10.51 -4.85
CA PHE A 558 6.92 11.13 -4.18
C PHE A 558 6.75 11.12 -2.66
N ILE A 559 7.78 10.60 -1.98
CA ILE A 559 7.92 10.56 -0.53
C ILE A 559 9.02 11.57 -0.17
N LEU A 560 8.67 12.61 0.60
CA LEU A 560 9.63 13.68 0.91
C LEU A 560 10.71 13.23 1.90
N SER A 561 10.35 12.39 2.87
CA SER A 561 11.27 12.03 3.96
C SER A 561 10.99 10.69 4.62
N ASN A 562 11.99 10.15 5.29
CA ASN A 562 11.93 9.07 6.27
C ASN A 562 12.85 9.38 7.46
N VAL A 563 12.98 8.43 8.41
CA VAL A 563 13.81 8.58 9.61
C VAL A 563 15.26 9.00 9.32
N ASP A 564 15.85 8.52 8.22
CA ASP A 564 17.27 8.71 7.88
C ASP A 564 17.50 9.77 6.79
N THR A 565 16.47 10.50 6.36
CA THR A 565 16.61 11.58 5.36
C THR A 565 17.40 12.75 5.94
N ALA A 566 18.49 13.12 5.26
CA ALA A 566 19.26 14.32 5.58
C ALA A 566 18.74 15.54 4.80
N ALA A 567 19.03 16.74 5.28
CA ALA A 567 18.62 17.99 4.64
C ALA A 567 19.11 18.09 3.19
N GLU A 568 20.33 17.66 2.91
CA GLU A 568 20.89 17.65 1.57
C GLU A 568 20.18 16.68 0.63
N ASP A 569 19.72 15.53 1.14
CA ASP A 569 18.98 14.52 0.38
C ASP A 569 17.60 15.08 -0.02
N LEU A 570 16.94 15.80 0.90
CA LEU A 570 15.67 16.48 0.65
C LEU A 570 15.84 17.57 -0.43
N VAL A 571 16.84 18.45 -0.30
CA VAL A 571 17.10 19.50 -1.31
C VAL A 571 17.44 18.87 -2.66
N SER A 572 18.32 17.87 -2.67
CA SER A 572 18.72 17.12 -3.86
C SER A 572 17.51 16.52 -4.59
N SER A 573 16.56 15.97 -3.83
CA SER A 573 15.31 15.42 -4.39
C SER A 573 14.41 16.50 -4.97
N LEU A 574 14.21 17.62 -4.26
CA LEU A 574 13.37 18.73 -4.70
C LEU A 574 13.95 19.43 -5.94
N GLU A 575 15.27 19.68 -5.95
CA GLU A 575 16.00 20.21 -7.10
C GLU A 575 15.80 19.32 -8.33
N GLU A 576 15.94 18.00 -8.19
CA GLU A 576 15.78 17.09 -9.31
C GLU A 576 14.32 17.00 -9.79
N ALA A 577 13.33 16.95 -8.88
CA ALA A 577 11.92 17.00 -9.25
C ALA A 577 11.59 18.28 -10.03
N ALA A 578 12.06 19.44 -9.55
CA ALA A 578 11.88 20.72 -10.24
C ALA A 578 12.61 20.75 -11.59
N ARG A 579 13.83 20.21 -11.67
CA ARG A 579 14.60 20.09 -12.93
C ARG A 579 13.85 19.27 -13.96
N LEU A 580 13.31 18.12 -13.56
CA LEU A 580 12.52 17.25 -14.44
C LEU A 580 11.23 17.93 -14.90
N LYS A 581 10.53 18.65 -14.01
CA LYS A 581 9.35 19.43 -14.37
C LYS A 581 9.67 20.55 -15.36
N LEU A 582 10.76 21.28 -15.16
CA LEU A 582 11.20 22.32 -16.10
C LEU A 582 11.55 21.76 -17.47
N ARG A 583 12.16 20.57 -17.50
CA ARG A 583 12.53 19.89 -18.74
C ARG A 583 11.32 19.35 -19.50
N TYR A 584 10.36 18.79 -18.77
CA TYR A 584 9.21 18.09 -19.32
C TYR A 584 7.91 18.66 -18.76
N PRO A 585 7.63 19.97 -18.95
CA PRO A 585 6.56 20.68 -18.27
C PRO A 585 5.16 20.12 -18.57
N VAL A 586 5.02 19.47 -19.72
CA VAL A 586 3.76 18.90 -20.22
C VAL A 586 3.60 17.41 -19.90
N HIS A 587 4.69 16.67 -19.76
CA HIS A 587 4.67 15.20 -19.70
C HIS A 587 5.08 14.63 -18.34
N PHE A 588 5.71 15.42 -17.48
CA PHE A 588 6.06 15.00 -16.13
C PHE A 588 5.26 15.77 -15.09
N HIS A 589 4.70 15.04 -14.14
CA HIS A 589 3.89 15.57 -13.05
C HIS A 589 4.27 14.85 -11.76
N VAL A 590 4.27 15.59 -10.65
CA VAL A 590 4.33 14.97 -9.32
C VAL A 590 2.90 14.75 -8.85
N ARG A 591 2.60 13.56 -8.34
CA ARG A 591 1.26 13.26 -7.82
C ARG A 591 1.06 13.97 -6.48
N TYR A 592 0.02 14.81 -6.41
CA TYR A 592 -0.41 15.47 -5.18
C TYR A 592 -1.65 14.79 -4.57
N PRO A 593 -1.81 14.82 -3.24
CA PRO A 593 -0.81 15.26 -2.26
C PRO A 593 0.40 14.33 -2.25
N VAL A 594 1.60 14.90 -2.06
CA VAL A 594 2.81 14.08 -1.85
C VAL A 594 2.78 13.44 -0.47
N THR A 595 3.51 12.35 -0.29
CA THR A 595 3.68 11.69 1.01
C THR A 595 4.78 12.44 1.78
N PRO A 596 4.46 13.24 2.82
CA PRO A 596 5.49 14.04 3.49
C PRO A 596 6.48 13.18 4.28
N ARG A 597 6.00 12.06 4.81
CA ARG A 597 6.75 11.15 5.67
C ARG A 597 6.40 9.73 5.28
N LEU A 598 7.42 8.90 5.14
CA LEU A 598 7.26 7.46 4.98
C LEU A 598 6.45 6.87 6.14
N VAL A 599 5.69 5.81 5.89
CA VAL A 599 5.00 5.04 6.94
C VAL A 599 5.63 3.65 7.03
N SER A 600 6.53 3.47 7.99
CA SER A 600 7.21 2.19 8.22
C SER A 600 6.37 1.26 9.09
N ILE A 601 5.37 0.60 8.52
CA ILE A 601 4.49 -0.32 9.25
C ILE A 601 5.17 -1.65 9.65
N VAL A 602 4.62 -2.37 10.63
CA VAL A 602 5.24 -3.53 11.30
C VAL A 602 5.87 -4.57 10.35
N PRO A 603 5.17 -5.08 9.31
CA PRO A 603 5.74 -6.09 8.42
C PRO A 603 6.73 -5.53 7.38
N ALA A 604 6.91 -4.20 7.29
CA ALA A 604 7.84 -3.58 6.35
C ALA A 604 9.31 -3.80 6.76
N ALA A 605 10.21 -3.82 5.78
CA ALA A 605 11.65 -3.94 6.05
C ALA A 605 12.23 -2.68 6.72
N SER A 606 11.68 -1.50 6.40
CA SER A 606 12.05 -0.23 7.06
C SER A 606 11.75 -0.28 8.56
N HIS A 607 10.55 -0.68 8.97
CA HIS A 607 10.19 -0.85 10.39
C HIS A 607 11.16 -1.76 11.13
N ARG A 608 11.44 -2.95 10.58
CA ARG A 608 12.39 -3.89 11.16
C ARG A 608 13.79 -3.31 11.29
N ARG A 609 14.24 -2.53 10.30
CA ARG A 609 15.52 -1.82 10.34
C ARG A 609 15.52 -0.79 11.47
N HIS A 610 14.43 -0.04 11.67
CA HIS A 610 14.31 0.92 12.77
C HIS A 610 14.37 0.23 14.13
N VAL A 611 13.57 -0.83 14.36
CA VAL A 611 13.60 -1.59 15.61
C VAL A 611 15.00 -2.14 15.90
N ARG A 612 15.63 -2.80 14.91
CA ARG A 612 17.00 -3.35 15.05
C ARG A 612 18.03 -2.27 15.37
N ASN A 613 17.91 -1.09 14.77
CA ASN A 613 18.83 0.03 14.99
C ASN A 613 18.53 0.83 16.27
N GLY A 614 17.61 0.37 17.12
CA GLY A 614 17.19 1.12 18.31
C GLY A 614 16.47 2.43 17.97
N ALA A 615 15.99 2.55 16.73
CA ALA A 615 15.37 3.75 16.16
C ALA A 615 13.84 3.71 16.20
N ALA A 616 13.23 2.75 16.90
CA ALA A 616 11.76 2.64 17.00
C ALA A 616 11.12 3.90 17.62
N GLY A 617 11.85 4.67 18.41
CA GLY A 617 11.38 5.96 18.94
C GLY A 617 11.31 7.08 17.90
N ALA A 618 11.83 6.86 16.69
CA ALA A 618 11.66 7.77 15.55
C ALA A 618 10.42 7.43 14.71
N LEU A 619 9.50 6.62 15.24
CA LEU A 619 8.21 6.32 14.62
C LEU A 619 7.14 6.98 15.47
N THR A 620 6.34 7.86 14.86
CA THR A 620 5.13 8.35 15.49
C THR A 620 4.10 7.22 15.43
N LEU A 621 3.59 6.83 16.59
CA LEU A 621 2.56 5.80 16.69
C LEU A 621 1.22 6.48 16.90
N ARG A 622 0.23 6.11 16.10
CA ARG A 622 -1.17 6.48 16.35
C ARG A 622 -1.65 5.88 17.68
N ARG A 623 -1.32 4.60 17.87
CA ARG A 623 -1.54 3.84 19.12
C ARG A 623 -0.76 2.53 19.08
N VAL A 624 -0.67 1.88 20.23
CA VAL A 624 -0.25 0.47 20.32
C VAL A 624 -1.48 -0.35 20.72
N ALA A 625 -1.81 -1.39 19.96
CA ALA A 625 -2.71 -2.43 20.46
C ALA A 625 -1.90 -3.37 21.34
N CYS A 626 -2.15 -3.33 22.65
CA CYS A 626 -1.49 -4.19 23.62
C CYS A 626 -2.33 -5.43 23.88
N ALA A 627 -1.69 -6.59 23.94
CA ALA A 627 -2.31 -7.81 24.45
C ALA A 627 -1.72 -8.07 25.84
N ASP A 628 -2.46 -7.78 26.90
CA ASP A 628 -1.96 -7.81 28.28
C ASP A 628 -1.26 -9.13 28.62
N GLY A 629 -0.01 -9.06 29.07
CA GLY A 629 0.83 -10.23 29.37
C GLY A 629 1.36 -10.99 28.13
N HIS A 630 1.08 -10.50 26.92
CA HIS A 630 1.40 -11.12 25.63
C HIS A 630 2.10 -10.14 24.68
N ALA A 631 3.21 -9.55 25.14
CA ALA A 631 3.98 -8.55 24.39
C ALA A 631 4.40 -8.99 22.98
N GLU A 632 4.53 -10.30 22.74
CA GLU A 632 4.80 -10.82 21.40
C GLU A 632 3.67 -10.59 20.38
N LEU A 633 2.46 -10.25 20.85
CA LEU A 633 1.30 -9.91 20.04
C LEU A 633 1.01 -8.40 20.02
N ASP A 634 1.80 -7.57 20.69
CA ASP A 634 1.60 -6.12 20.65
C ASP A 634 1.80 -5.59 19.21
N TYR A 635 0.92 -4.69 18.79
CA TYR A 635 0.94 -4.12 17.44
C TYR A 635 1.04 -2.59 17.48
N PRO A 636 2.20 -1.99 17.17
CA PRO A 636 2.32 -0.55 17.04
C PRO A 636 1.74 -0.10 15.69
N PHE A 637 0.61 0.63 15.72
CA PHE A 637 0.06 1.28 14.53
C PHE A 637 0.88 2.52 14.23
N VAL A 638 1.75 2.42 13.24
CA VAL A 638 2.65 3.51 12.84
C VAL A 638 1.86 4.53 12.03
N GLU A 639 1.89 5.78 12.47
CA GLU A 639 1.28 6.89 11.75
C GLU A 639 2.24 7.39 10.66
N HIS A 640 3.49 7.67 11.03
CA HIS A 640 4.55 8.09 10.12
C HIS A 640 5.94 8.06 10.78
N ASP A 641 6.98 8.10 9.96
CA ASP A 641 8.38 8.21 10.35
C ASP A 641 8.73 9.67 10.74
N VAL A 642 9.57 9.84 11.77
CA VAL A 642 10.12 11.15 12.19
C VAL A 642 11.58 11.25 11.74
N PRO A 643 11.92 12.20 10.85
CA PRO A 643 13.31 12.44 10.43
C PRO A 643 14.21 12.76 11.63
N ARG A 644 15.40 12.18 11.66
CA ARG A 644 16.41 12.48 12.70
C ARG A 644 17.17 13.77 12.44
N ASP A 645 17.24 14.17 11.18
CA ASP A 645 17.80 15.46 10.81
C ASP A 645 16.80 16.56 11.22
N PRO A 646 17.16 17.45 12.15
CA PRO A 646 16.24 18.45 12.68
C PRO A 646 15.83 19.50 11.63
N TRP A 647 16.61 19.66 10.55
CA TRP A 647 16.23 20.52 9.42
C TRP A 647 15.11 19.89 8.59
N VAL A 648 15.17 18.57 8.39
CA VAL A 648 14.14 17.81 7.68
C VAL A 648 12.88 17.71 8.54
N GLU A 649 13.01 17.37 9.83
CA GLU A 649 11.88 17.32 10.76
C GLU A 649 11.09 18.64 10.77
N ALA A 650 11.79 19.78 10.92
CA ALA A 650 11.18 21.11 10.86
C ALA A 650 10.54 21.39 9.50
N ALA A 651 11.17 20.95 8.40
CA ALA A 651 10.63 21.12 7.06
C ALA A 651 9.31 20.36 6.88
N VAL A 652 9.20 19.11 7.34
CA VAL A 652 8.00 18.27 7.16
C VAL A 652 7.00 18.38 8.32
N ALA A 653 7.21 19.25 9.29
CA ALA A 653 6.27 19.53 10.38
C ALA A 653 4.96 20.18 9.91
N ALA A 654 5.02 20.90 8.80
CA ALA A 654 3.86 21.45 8.12
C ALA A 654 3.97 21.18 6.61
N PRO A 655 2.85 21.10 5.86
CA PRO A 655 2.92 21.02 4.41
C PRO A 655 3.73 22.20 3.84
N PHE A 656 4.75 21.93 3.03
CA PHE A 656 5.51 22.96 2.29
C PHE A 656 5.56 22.68 0.79
N PHE A 657 5.69 21.39 0.44
CA PHE A 657 5.54 20.91 -0.93
C PHE A 657 4.05 20.74 -1.22
N THR A 658 3.35 21.87 -1.32
CA THR A 658 1.90 21.92 -1.47
C THR A 658 1.51 22.39 -2.85
N HIS A 659 0.21 22.47 -3.09
CA HIS A 659 -0.31 23.02 -4.32
C HIS A 659 -0.23 24.55 -4.40
N ALA A 660 -0.01 25.24 -3.29
CA ALA A 660 0.06 26.70 -3.26
C ALA A 660 1.49 27.15 -3.63
N ALA A 661 1.61 27.84 -4.78
CA ALA A 661 2.81 28.57 -5.21
C ALA A 661 3.92 27.82 -5.98
N ARG A 662 3.60 26.72 -6.68
CA ARG A 662 4.51 26.05 -7.64
C ARG A 662 5.80 25.52 -6.98
N TYR A 663 6.78 25.09 -7.79
CA TYR A 663 8.03 24.50 -7.29
C TYR A 663 8.92 25.53 -6.56
N SER A 664 8.96 26.78 -7.02
CA SER A 664 9.72 27.83 -6.32
C SER A 664 9.09 28.25 -5.00
N GLY A 665 7.76 28.25 -4.89
CA GLY A 665 7.08 28.46 -3.62
C GLY A 665 7.43 27.39 -2.60
N SER A 666 7.56 26.14 -3.03
CA SER A 666 8.01 25.04 -2.17
C SER A 666 9.47 25.24 -1.71
N LEU A 667 10.37 25.63 -2.60
CA LEU A 667 11.77 25.93 -2.26
C LEU A 667 11.89 27.16 -1.35
N ALA A 668 11.13 28.22 -1.61
CA ALA A 668 11.10 29.44 -0.79
C ALA A 668 10.50 29.18 0.59
N ALA A 669 9.45 28.36 0.69
CA ALA A 669 8.88 27.94 1.96
C ALA A 669 9.88 27.12 2.79
N LEU A 670 10.61 26.21 2.14
CA LEU A 670 11.69 25.45 2.78
C LEU A 670 12.80 26.38 3.27
N GLN A 671 13.28 27.27 2.40
CA GLN A 671 14.30 28.26 2.71
C GLN A 671 13.90 29.13 3.91
N GLN A 672 12.67 29.65 3.93
CA GLN A 672 12.19 30.50 5.01
C GLN A 672 12.17 29.75 6.34
N ARG A 673 11.65 28.51 6.37
CA ARG A 673 11.66 27.67 7.59
C ARG A 673 13.06 27.42 8.11
N TRP A 674 14.00 27.18 7.21
CA TRP A 674 15.39 26.99 7.58
C TRP A 674 16.04 28.30 8.03
N ARG A 675 15.71 29.44 7.43
CA ARG A 675 16.16 30.75 7.91
C ARG A 675 15.64 31.03 9.33
N ASP A 676 14.36 30.79 9.59
CA ASP A 676 13.76 30.95 10.92
C ASP A 676 14.49 30.07 11.96
N ARG A 677 14.85 28.83 11.59
CA ARG A 677 15.65 27.95 12.44
C ARG A 677 17.07 28.49 12.64
N VAL A 678 17.78 28.92 11.59
CA VAL A 678 19.13 29.53 11.68
C VAL A 678 19.12 30.71 12.65
N ASP A 679 18.12 31.58 12.55
CA ASP A 679 17.99 32.78 13.39
C ASP A 679 17.75 32.42 14.87
N SER A 680 17.14 31.27 15.14
CA SER A 680 16.92 30.75 16.50
C SER A 680 18.14 30.06 17.14
N LEU A 681 19.15 29.70 16.33
CA LEU A 681 20.33 28.96 16.80
C LEU A 681 21.44 29.91 17.26
N PRO A 682 22.17 29.59 18.35
CA PRO A 682 23.38 30.31 18.72
C PRO A 682 24.48 30.13 17.66
N GLU A 683 25.56 30.93 17.72
CA GLU A 683 26.73 30.70 16.86
C GLU A 683 27.37 29.34 17.16
N CYS A 684 27.13 28.38 16.27
CA CYS A 684 27.61 27.01 16.39
C CYS A 684 27.69 26.31 15.02
N THR A 685 28.24 25.10 14.98
CA THR A 685 28.35 24.29 13.74
C THR A 685 26.99 24.05 13.08
N GLU A 686 25.93 23.85 13.86
CA GLU A 686 24.58 23.64 13.34
C GLU A 686 24.06 24.89 12.62
N ARG A 687 24.28 26.09 13.19
CA ARG A 687 23.93 27.35 12.55
C ARG A 687 24.68 27.52 11.22
N SER A 688 25.99 27.30 11.18
CA SER A 688 26.77 27.40 9.94
C SER A 688 26.30 26.42 8.86
N HIS A 689 25.94 25.19 9.26
CA HIS A 689 25.33 24.21 8.36
C HIS A 689 23.97 24.72 7.84
N GLY A 690 23.11 25.24 8.72
CA GLY A 690 21.85 25.86 8.34
C GLY A 690 21.99 27.01 7.36
N GLU A 691 22.97 27.90 7.58
CA GLU A 691 23.27 28.99 6.65
C GLU A 691 23.73 28.47 5.28
N PHE A 692 24.46 27.36 5.23
CA PHE A 692 24.80 26.68 3.99
C PHE A 692 23.54 26.14 3.28
N LEU A 693 22.64 25.48 4.00
CA LEU A 693 21.37 24.98 3.46
C LEU A 693 20.47 26.11 2.93
N VAL A 694 20.37 27.22 3.67
CA VAL A 694 19.62 28.42 3.26
C VAL A 694 20.22 29.03 1.99
N ARG A 695 21.56 29.13 1.91
CA ARG A 695 22.24 29.59 0.68
C ARG A 695 22.00 28.65 -0.49
N ARG A 696 22.12 27.34 -0.29
CA ARG A 696 21.86 26.34 -1.34
C ARG A 696 20.43 26.42 -1.88
N THR A 697 19.45 26.54 -0.99
CA THR A 697 18.03 26.65 -1.38
C THR A 697 17.70 27.99 -2.06
N ASP A 698 18.35 29.09 -1.65
CA ASP A 698 18.31 30.38 -2.35
C ASP A 698 18.81 30.25 -3.80
N ASP A 699 19.97 29.60 -3.94
CA ASP A 699 20.66 29.41 -5.22
C ASP A 699 19.99 28.37 -6.12
N ALA A 700 19.13 27.51 -5.58
CA ALA A 700 18.54 26.38 -6.29
C ALA A 700 17.70 26.85 -7.49
N THR A 701 16.80 27.83 -7.30
CA THR A 701 15.95 28.36 -8.37
C THR A 701 16.80 28.91 -9.52
N ARG A 702 17.87 29.65 -9.19
CA ARG A 702 18.82 30.19 -10.16
C ARG A 702 19.53 29.07 -10.93
N THR A 703 20.04 28.08 -10.21
CA THR A 703 20.74 26.91 -10.79
C THR A 703 19.84 26.14 -11.75
N LEU A 704 18.57 25.96 -11.40
CA LEU A 704 17.58 25.28 -12.24
C LEU A 704 17.32 26.03 -13.56
N VAL A 705 17.24 27.36 -13.53
CA VAL A 705 17.09 28.18 -14.73
C VAL A 705 18.35 28.09 -15.59
N PHE A 706 19.54 28.16 -15.00
CA PHE A 706 20.81 27.98 -15.72
C PHE A 706 20.90 26.61 -16.42
N ASP A 707 20.56 25.54 -15.70
CA ASP A 707 20.52 24.19 -16.25
C ASP A 707 19.58 24.11 -17.46
N LEU A 708 18.38 24.70 -17.34
CA LEU A 708 17.37 24.71 -18.40
C LEU A 708 17.85 25.46 -19.65
N LEU A 709 18.46 26.64 -19.47
CA LEU A 709 19.00 27.44 -20.57
C LEU A 709 20.16 26.75 -21.28
N ARG A 710 21.07 26.15 -20.51
CA ARG A 710 22.18 25.38 -21.07
C ARG A 710 21.67 24.19 -21.89
N TRP A 711 20.59 23.55 -21.44
CA TRP A 711 19.95 22.48 -22.21
C TRP A 711 19.30 22.98 -23.49
N ALA A 712 18.61 24.12 -23.45
CA ALA A 712 18.05 24.75 -24.64
C ALA A 712 19.13 25.08 -25.68
N GLU A 713 20.29 25.56 -25.23
CA GLU A 713 21.44 25.86 -26.09
C GLU A 713 22.06 24.59 -26.71
N VAL A 714 22.31 23.54 -25.91
CA VAL A 714 22.90 22.28 -26.40
C VAL A 714 21.99 21.57 -27.42
N GLY A 715 20.66 21.74 -27.31
CA GLY A 715 19.70 21.14 -28.23
C GLY A 715 19.60 21.84 -29.60
N ALA A 716 20.06 23.09 -29.70
CA ALA A 716 19.92 23.89 -30.91
C ALA A 716 21.05 23.62 -31.92
N ARG A 717 20.70 23.49 -33.21
CA ARG A 717 21.69 23.29 -34.28
C ARG A 717 22.16 24.60 -34.90
N ARG A 718 21.35 25.66 -34.75
CA ARG A 718 21.59 27.00 -35.32
C ARG A 718 21.40 28.08 -34.24
N PRO A 719 22.08 29.23 -34.36
CA PRO A 719 21.94 30.33 -33.39
C PRO A 719 20.49 30.81 -33.20
N GLU A 720 19.71 30.91 -34.28
CA GLU A 720 18.30 31.34 -34.23
C GLU A 720 17.42 30.35 -33.44
N GLU A 721 17.67 29.05 -33.60
CA GLU A 721 17.01 28.00 -32.82
C GLU A 721 17.38 28.09 -31.35
N ALA A 722 18.65 28.40 -31.04
CA ALA A 722 19.12 28.58 -29.66
C ALA A 722 18.44 29.78 -28.99
N THR A 723 18.30 30.90 -29.70
CA THR A 723 17.57 32.08 -29.21
C THR A 723 16.11 31.76 -28.93
N GLN A 724 15.42 31.07 -29.84
CA GLN A 724 14.02 30.71 -29.63
C GLN A 724 13.86 29.69 -28.49
N ALA A 725 14.70 28.66 -28.43
CA ALA A 725 14.69 27.68 -27.35
C ALA A 725 14.97 28.33 -25.99
N ALA A 726 15.87 29.32 -25.93
CA ALA A 726 16.11 30.10 -24.73
C ALA A 726 14.87 30.94 -24.31
N ARG A 727 14.16 31.56 -25.27
CA ARG A 727 12.89 32.27 -24.98
C ARG A 727 11.84 31.31 -24.40
N ASP A 728 11.69 30.13 -25.01
CA ASP A 728 10.72 29.12 -24.56
C ASP A 728 11.08 28.55 -23.18
N ALA A 729 12.38 28.36 -22.92
CA ALA A 729 12.91 27.98 -21.61
C ALA A 729 12.60 29.04 -20.54
N LEU A 730 12.86 30.32 -20.82
CA LEU A 730 12.56 31.42 -19.88
C LEU A 730 11.05 31.55 -19.62
N ALA A 731 10.22 31.38 -20.65
CA ALA A 731 8.77 31.37 -20.50
C ALA A 731 8.32 30.21 -19.59
N THR A 732 8.83 29.00 -19.84
CA THR A 732 8.56 27.82 -19.02
C THR A 732 9.03 28.01 -17.58
N ALA A 733 10.21 28.58 -17.37
CA ALA A 733 10.73 28.92 -16.04
C ALA A 733 9.83 29.94 -15.33
N ALA A 734 9.35 30.97 -16.04
CA ALA A 734 8.42 31.93 -15.46
C ALA A 734 7.08 31.30 -15.06
N GLU A 735 6.62 30.31 -15.83
CA GLU A 735 5.40 29.53 -15.56
C GLU A 735 5.56 28.58 -14.37
N LEU A 736 6.72 27.94 -14.18
CA LEU A 736 6.91 26.91 -13.14
C LEU A 736 7.62 27.40 -11.87
N LEU A 737 8.52 28.36 -11.99
CA LEU A 737 9.31 28.93 -10.89
C LEU A 737 8.85 30.34 -10.50
N GLY A 738 7.83 30.88 -11.16
CA GLY A 738 7.32 32.21 -10.85
C GLY A 738 8.07 33.34 -11.56
N PRO A 739 7.71 34.61 -11.28
CA PRO A 739 8.11 35.76 -12.07
C PRO A 739 9.64 35.88 -12.19
N ALA A 740 10.12 36.21 -13.40
CA ALA A 740 11.56 36.24 -13.69
C ALA A 740 12.35 37.19 -12.79
N GLU A 741 11.71 38.25 -12.27
CA GLU A 741 12.26 39.19 -11.30
C GLU A 741 12.89 38.51 -10.09
N LEU A 742 12.37 37.34 -9.68
CA LEU A 742 12.86 36.59 -8.53
C LEU A 742 14.21 35.91 -8.76
N TRP A 743 14.58 35.60 -10.01
CA TRP A 743 15.80 34.85 -10.34
C TRP A 743 16.72 35.55 -11.36
N LEU A 744 16.23 36.60 -12.04
CA LEU A 744 16.92 37.27 -13.14
C LEU A 744 18.05 38.20 -12.69
N ALA A 745 17.90 38.89 -11.56
CA ALA A 745 18.91 39.82 -11.06
C ALA A 745 20.23 39.09 -10.74
N ALA A 746 20.13 37.91 -10.12
CA ALA A 746 21.28 37.07 -9.82
C ALA A 746 21.90 36.47 -11.10
N TYR A 747 21.09 36.08 -12.09
CA TYR A 747 21.57 35.56 -13.38
C TYR A 747 22.58 36.51 -14.05
N ARG A 748 22.32 37.82 -14.02
CA ARG A 748 23.16 38.84 -14.64
C ARG A 748 24.54 38.97 -14.02
N ALA A 749 24.68 38.67 -12.73
CA ALA A 749 25.95 38.80 -12.03
C ALA A 749 26.95 37.69 -12.43
N ASP A 750 26.46 36.51 -12.84
CA ASP A 750 27.28 35.32 -13.07
C ASP A 750 27.53 35.02 -14.56
N CYS A 751 26.84 35.69 -15.48
CA CYS A 751 26.97 35.43 -16.92
C CYS A 751 28.02 36.30 -17.61
N ALA A 752 28.85 35.66 -18.44
CA ALA A 752 29.79 36.35 -19.30
C ALA A 752 29.05 37.23 -20.33
N PRO A 753 29.53 38.45 -20.61
CA PRO A 753 28.98 39.28 -21.68
C PRO A 753 29.00 38.54 -23.02
N GLY A 754 27.87 38.54 -23.75
CA GLY A 754 27.76 37.95 -25.09
C GLY A 754 27.12 36.56 -25.18
N ALA A 755 26.64 35.99 -24.07
CA ALA A 755 25.80 34.80 -24.13
C ALA A 755 24.43 35.14 -24.76
N VAL A 756 23.89 34.26 -25.61
CA VAL A 756 22.57 34.40 -26.27
C VAL A 756 21.45 34.76 -25.29
N VAL A 757 21.58 34.31 -24.04
CA VAL A 757 20.63 34.61 -22.98
C VAL A 757 20.63 36.09 -22.59
N VAL A 758 21.77 36.78 -22.61
CA VAL A 758 21.87 38.21 -22.28
C VAL A 758 21.01 39.04 -23.25
N ASP A 759 20.99 38.67 -24.53
CA ASP A 759 20.20 39.35 -25.55
C ASP A 759 18.69 39.14 -25.33
N VAL A 760 18.28 37.90 -25.05
CA VAL A 760 16.87 37.58 -24.75
C VAL A 760 16.39 38.30 -23.48
N LEU A 761 17.24 38.40 -22.46
CA LEU A 761 16.93 39.12 -21.23
C LEU A 761 16.84 40.64 -21.46
N GLY A 762 17.67 41.19 -22.34
CA GLY A 762 17.57 42.59 -22.77
C GLY A 762 16.25 42.89 -23.49
N GLU A 763 15.77 41.97 -24.33
CA GLU A 763 14.47 42.07 -25.00
C GLU A 763 13.30 42.04 -24.02
N LEU A 764 13.35 41.15 -23.02
CA LEU A 764 12.31 41.03 -21.99
C LEU A 764 12.21 42.31 -21.14
N ASP A 765 13.34 42.92 -20.78
CA ASP A 765 13.37 44.20 -20.06
C ASP A 765 12.83 45.35 -20.92
N ALA A 766 13.20 45.39 -22.20
CA ALA A 766 12.65 46.40 -23.12
C ALA A 766 11.13 46.25 -23.28
N ALA A 767 10.62 45.01 -23.32
CA ALA A 767 9.19 44.72 -23.36
C ALA A 767 8.50 45.10 -22.03
N ARG A 768 9.13 44.85 -20.88
CA ARG A 768 8.64 45.27 -19.56
C ARG A 768 8.60 46.78 -19.40
N GLY A 769 9.66 47.47 -19.80
CA GLY A 769 9.72 48.93 -19.80
C GLY A 769 8.58 49.53 -20.61
N ARG A 770 8.28 48.96 -21.79
CA ARG A 770 7.11 49.34 -22.60
C ARG A 770 5.79 49.04 -21.89
N ARG A 771 5.62 47.84 -21.32
CA ARG A 771 4.37 47.41 -20.64
C ARG A 771 4.08 48.23 -19.39
N ALA A 772 5.09 48.57 -18.60
CA ALA A 772 4.99 49.47 -17.45
C ALA A 772 4.61 50.89 -17.88
N LEU A 773 5.21 51.38 -18.98
CA LEU A 773 4.84 52.66 -19.59
C LEU A 773 3.38 52.68 -20.07
N ASP A 774 2.92 51.59 -20.68
CA ASP A 774 1.57 51.45 -21.20
C ASP A 774 0.53 51.31 -20.08
N LEU A 775 0.85 50.57 -19.01
CA LEU A 775 0.01 50.50 -17.81
C LEU A 775 -0.06 51.87 -17.12
N ALA A 776 1.06 52.57 -16.96
CA ALA A 776 1.08 53.94 -16.43
C ALA A 776 0.25 54.90 -17.29
N ARG A 777 0.31 54.79 -18.63
CA ARG A 777 -0.53 55.55 -19.57
C ARG A 777 -2.01 55.16 -19.48
N ALA A 778 -2.33 53.91 -19.24
CA ALA A 778 -3.72 53.45 -19.03
C ALA A 778 -4.28 53.99 -17.71
N THR A 779 -3.57 53.81 -16.60
CA THR A 779 -3.94 54.37 -15.29
C THR A 779 -4.01 55.89 -15.32
N HIS A 780 -3.12 56.57 -16.05
CA HIS A 780 -3.20 58.02 -16.22
C HIS A 780 -4.43 58.45 -17.05
N ARG A 781 -4.81 57.69 -18.08
CA ARG A 781 -6.04 57.92 -18.85
C ARG A 781 -7.29 57.69 -18.01
N GLU A 782 -7.33 56.63 -17.21
CA GLU A 782 -8.40 56.34 -16.25
C GLU A 782 -8.53 57.44 -15.18
N ALA A 783 -7.42 57.84 -14.57
CA ALA A 783 -7.41 58.93 -13.59
C ALA A 783 -7.82 60.28 -14.20
N ARG A 784 -7.57 60.49 -15.50
CA ARG A 784 -8.03 61.68 -16.22
C ARG A 784 -9.52 61.59 -16.57
N ALA A 785 -10.03 60.41 -16.91
CA ALA A 785 -11.44 60.17 -17.16
C ALA A 785 -12.30 60.26 -15.89
N LEU A 786 -11.76 59.90 -14.72
CA LEU A 786 -12.41 60.06 -13.41
C LEU A 786 -12.40 61.51 -12.87
N ARG A 787 -11.61 62.40 -13.48
CA ARG A 787 -11.53 63.84 -13.13
C ARG A 787 -12.39 64.73 -14.02
N VAL A 788 -12.89 64.19 -15.14
CA VAL A 788 -13.89 64.82 -16.02
C VAL A 788 -15.25 64.34 -15.58
#